data_AF-A0A7Y3A152-F1
#
_entry.id   AF-A0A7Y3A152-F1
#
_cell.length_a   1.000
_cell.length_b   1.000
_cell.length_c   1.000
_cell.angle_alpha   90.00
_cell.angle_beta   90.00
_cell.angle_gamma   90.00
#
_symmetry.space_group_name_H-M   'P 1'
#
loop_
_entity.id
_entity.type
_entity.pdbx_description
1 polymer ?
#
loop_
_entity_poly.entity_id
_entity_poly.type
_entity_poly.pdbx_seq_one_letter_code
_entity_poly.pdbx_strand_id
1 'polypeptide(L)'
;ISVEAVDFDYDNDGDLDIYVTNSDQASIFHENKLLNFDEPSALNWFKVIPEGTVSNRDGIGTDFTVITNTGTYKRFYTGVGFLGQSLQPIHFGLAGNEQIQELQIKWPSGIEESYTSLNANTIVKVTEGQGLQVLDIGPSIKIYGCTDPQSCSYNPEATVDDGSCSYLPSAVISGPSNSGFLKTESYSYPIGNESQVNWSVQNGEILSGQGSDTVIVKWGVEETGRITVRENDLNCYGLEVELEVSLNINDIEPDKSIVRIWNEALLEAIRGDFARPTVHARNLFHTSVAMYDAWAIYDDQARPYLIGNEVHGFNSELLDFIPIEDKEASQKKAISYAVYRLLSHRFLNSPKAEQIQQRLDLIMDQLGYETEFATSTLYQFGNAAALGNYIAETVINFGLQDGSREQFDYNNAYYEPVNPALVPDSPGNPNLIDPNRWQPLSLDSFIDQSGNPIDGTTIDFLSPEWGDVYPFAMNESDEVQFSRDGNLYSVYNDPMEPPYLEASGLESSSQYYKWGFSLVSVWASHLDPTDGVIWDISPRSVGNIDVEDFPSTVSVYPEFYDLFDGGDIGTGHAMNPFTGQPYEDQMVPRGDYTRVLAEFWADGPDSETPPGHWFTILNYVNDNPVFERRFEGEGEELDPMEWDVKAYFIMGGAMHDAAISAWSIKGWYDYIRPISAIRYMAGKGQSSNEASPNYHPEGIPLIEGLVELVEAGDPLAGFFNENTDKIKLYTWRGPDYIIDPATDNAGVGWILADNWWPYQRPTFVTPPFAGYVSGHSTYSRAAAEVLTLLTGDPYFPGGMGEFIARKNEFLVFEEGPSVDVNLQWATYR
;
A
#
# COMPACT_ATOMS: atom_id res chain seq x y z
N ILE A 1 8.40 24.85 -6.88
CA ILE A 1 9.38 25.97 -7.07
C ILE A 1 10.25 25.61 -8.29
N SER A 2 10.60 26.54 -9.19
CA SER A 2 11.54 26.19 -10.28
C SER A 2 12.94 25.97 -9.71
N VAL A 3 13.56 24.85 -10.08
CA VAL A 3 14.85 24.42 -9.54
C VAL A 3 15.99 24.95 -10.42
N GLU A 4 15.80 25.04 -11.74
CA GLU A 4 16.80 25.53 -12.70
C GLU A 4 16.15 26.00 -14.01
N ALA A 5 16.83 26.87 -14.75
CA ALA A 5 16.48 27.24 -16.12
C ALA A 5 17.72 27.31 -17.02
N VAL A 6 17.70 26.63 -18.16
CA VAL A 6 18.80 26.64 -19.13
C VAL A 6 18.33 27.17 -20.48
N ASP A 7 19.14 28.05 -21.06
CA ASP A 7 18.94 28.59 -22.41
C ASP A 7 19.87 27.92 -23.42
N PHE A 8 19.32 27.49 -24.55
CA PHE A 8 20.08 26.89 -25.65
C PHE A 8 19.26 26.93 -26.94
N ASP A 9 19.93 26.82 -28.06
CA ASP A 9 19.33 26.77 -29.38
C ASP A 9 19.09 25.29 -29.72
N TYR A 10 17.91 24.77 -29.35
CA TYR A 10 17.60 23.34 -29.39
C TYR A 10 17.59 22.81 -30.82
N ASP A 11 17.02 23.59 -31.75
CA ASP A 11 16.80 23.16 -33.12
C ASP A 11 17.82 23.73 -34.12
N ASN A 12 18.75 24.57 -33.68
CA ASN A 12 19.80 25.22 -34.48
C ASN A 12 19.31 26.28 -35.47
N ASP A 13 18.14 26.88 -35.25
CA ASP A 13 17.66 28.00 -36.06
C ASP A 13 18.25 29.37 -35.65
N GLY A 14 18.85 29.43 -34.45
CA GLY A 14 19.61 30.56 -33.95
C GLY A 14 18.90 31.49 -32.99
N ASP A 15 17.64 31.25 -32.66
CA ASP A 15 17.09 31.81 -31.45
C ASP A 15 17.39 30.89 -30.25
N LEU A 16 17.13 31.37 -29.04
CA LEU A 16 17.41 30.61 -27.82
C LEU A 16 16.07 30.22 -27.21
N ASP A 17 15.93 28.92 -26.97
CA ASP A 17 14.85 28.27 -26.25
C ASP A 17 15.16 28.22 -24.75
N ILE A 18 14.15 27.89 -23.95
CA ILE A 18 14.29 27.77 -22.50
C ILE A 18 13.70 26.45 -22.02
N TYR A 19 14.47 25.70 -21.23
CA TYR A 19 13.97 24.55 -20.48
C TYR A 19 13.99 24.84 -18.98
N VAL A 20 12.84 24.67 -18.33
CA VAL A 20 12.62 24.98 -16.91
C VAL A 20 12.27 23.71 -16.14
N THR A 21 13.06 23.39 -15.12
CA THR A 21 12.77 22.27 -14.22
C THR A 21 12.04 22.75 -12.96
N ASN A 22 11.19 21.89 -12.41
CA ASN A 22 10.37 22.17 -11.22
C ASN A 22 10.46 21.02 -10.22
N SER A 23 10.35 21.34 -8.93
CA SER A 23 10.36 20.34 -7.84
C SER A 23 9.08 19.52 -7.74
N ASP A 24 7.92 20.13 -8.01
CA ASP A 24 6.60 19.57 -7.66
C ASP A 24 5.63 19.55 -8.86
N GLN A 25 6.14 19.66 -10.08
CA GLN A 25 5.36 19.62 -11.32
C GLN A 25 6.27 19.23 -12.49
N ALA A 26 5.66 18.92 -13.64
CA ALA A 26 6.40 18.62 -14.86
C ALA A 26 7.39 19.73 -15.25
N SER A 27 8.48 19.34 -15.90
CA SER A 27 9.39 20.30 -16.53
C SER A 27 8.72 20.94 -17.75
N ILE A 28 9.06 22.18 -18.04
CA ILE A 28 8.42 22.98 -19.10
C ILE A 28 9.47 23.38 -20.12
N PHE A 29 9.22 23.06 -21.38
CA PHE A 29 10.01 23.52 -22.52
C PHE A 29 9.30 24.69 -23.21
N HIS A 30 10.01 25.79 -23.40
CA HIS A 30 9.56 26.96 -24.13
C HIS A 30 10.40 27.11 -25.40
N GLU A 31 9.81 26.66 -26.52
CA GLU A 31 10.34 26.92 -27.85
C GLU A 31 10.16 28.41 -28.19
N ASN A 32 11.26 29.07 -28.52
CA ASN A 32 11.21 30.41 -29.09
C ASN A 32 10.89 30.30 -30.59
N LYS A 33 10.04 31.19 -31.08
CA LYS A 33 9.52 31.15 -32.47
C LYS A 33 9.86 32.42 -33.21
N LEU A 34 10.94 33.08 -32.79
CA LEU A 34 11.35 34.36 -33.35
C LEU A 34 12.08 34.15 -34.68
N LEU A 35 12.86 33.08 -34.77
CA LEU A 35 13.43 32.56 -36.01
C LEU A 35 12.69 31.27 -36.38
N ASN A 36 12.70 30.95 -37.67
CA ASN A 36 12.25 29.67 -38.21
C ASN A 36 13.11 29.39 -39.44
N PHE A 37 13.50 28.14 -39.65
CA PHE A 37 14.40 27.76 -40.74
C PHE A 37 13.84 28.03 -42.16
N ASP A 38 12.51 28.08 -42.28
CA ASP A 38 11.79 28.25 -43.55
C ASP A 38 11.24 29.67 -43.76
N GLU A 39 11.48 30.59 -42.82
CA GLU A 39 11.06 31.99 -42.91
C GLU A 39 12.25 32.94 -43.06
N PRO A 40 12.17 33.96 -43.95
CA PRO A 40 13.23 34.94 -44.09
C PRO A 40 13.32 35.84 -42.85
N SER A 41 14.47 35.86 -42.18
CA SER A 41 14.74 36.73 -41.04
C SER A 41 15.73 37.85 -41.35
N ALA A 42 15.54 39.00 -40.71
CA ALA A 42 16.49 40.12 -40.71
C ALA A 42 17.48 40.05 -39.53
N LEU A 43 17.37 39.05 -38.67
CA LEU A 43 18.25 38.81 -37.53
C LEU A 43 19.24 37.69 -37.86
N ASN A 44 20.45 37.81 -37.34
CA ASN A 44 21.52 36.87 -37.53
C ASN A 44 22.14 36.48 -36.18
N TRP A 45 22.81 35.34 -36.15
CA TRP A 45 23.42 34.77 -34.96
C TRP A 45 24.81 34.21 -35.25
N PHE A 46 25.56 33.82 -34.21
CA PHE A 46 26.83 33.12 -34.35
C PHE A 46 27.10 32.24 -33.13
N LYS A 47 27.58 31.02 -33.36
CA LYS A 47 27.80 30.03 -32.29
C LYS A 47 29.26 29.54 -32.29
N VAL A 48 29.87 29.46 -31.11
CA VAL A 48 31.28 29.03 -30.93
C VAL A 48 31.36 27.83 -30.01
N ILE A 49 32.04 26.76 -30.46
CA ILE A 49 32.34 25.54 -29.69
C ILE A 49 33.84 25.52 -29.36
N PRO A 50 34.24 25.79 -28.11
CA PRO A 50 35.62 25.63 -27.68
C PRO A 50 36.02 24.17 -27.52
N GLU A 51 37.27 23.87 -27.82
CA GLU A 51 37.94 22.65 -27.39
C GLU A 51 39.34 23.00 -26.88
N GLY A 52 39.55 22.87 -25.57
CA GLY A 52 40.85 23.09 -24.94
C GLY A 52 41.81 21.95 -25.22
N THR A 53 43.08 22.29 -25.47
CA THR A 53 44.17 21.32 -25.64
C THR A 53 45.22 21.45 -24.53
N VAL A 54 45.34 22.65 -23.97
CA VAL A 54 46.18 22.99 -22.80
C VAL A 54 45.29 23.35 -21.61
N SER A 55 44.24 24.13 -21.85
CA SER A 55 43.14 24.39 -20.92
C SER A 55 42.31 23.12 -20.70
N ASN A 56 41.34 23.17 -19.78
CA ASN A 56 40.38 22.06 -19.63
C ASN A 56 39.69 21.78 -20.98
N ARG A 57 39.37 20.52 -21.26
CA ARG A 57 38.95 20.05 -22.59
C ARG A 57 37.75 20.82 -23.14
N ASP A 58 36.81 21.18 -22.27
CA ASP A 58 35.60 21.91 -22.67
C ASP A 58 35.86 23.42 -22.83
N GLY A 59 37.04 23.92 -22.46
CA GLY A 59 37.41 25.33 -22.56
C GLY A 59 36.69 26.23 -21.55
N ILE A 60 36.17 25.69 -20.45
CA ILE A 60 35.49 26.45 -19.39
C ILE A 60 36.42 27.53 -18.84
N GLY A 61 35.92 28.77 -18.72
CA GLY A 61 36.66 29.96 -18.32
C GLY A 61 37.19 30.79 -19.49
N THR A 62 36.93 30.39 -20.74
CA THR A 62 37.33 31.16 -21.93
C THR A 62 36.54 32.46 -22.05
N ASP A 63 37.22 33.54 -22.41
CA ASP A 63 36.64 34.84 -22.71
C ASP A 63 36.56 35.02 -24.23
N PHE A 64 35.35 35.15 -24.74
CA PHE A 64 35.05 35.36 -26.16
C PHE A 64 34.58 36.80 -26.40
N THR A 65 35.22 37.49 -27.34
CA THR A 65 34.83 38.82 -27.80
C THR A 65 34.58 38.81 -29.30
N VAL A 66 33.36 39.11 -29.73
CA VAL A 66 32.93 39.21 -31.14
C VAL A 66 32.78 40.68 -31.51
N ILE A 67 33.48 41.12 -32.56
CA ILE A 67 33.45 42.49 -33.07
C ILE A 67 32.74 42.51 -34.42
N THR A 68 31.69 43.31 -34.54
CA THR A 68 30.97 43.60 -35.79
C THR A 68 31.14 45.07 -36.17
N ASN A 69 30.62 45.46 -37.34
CA ASN A 69 30.56 46.85 -37.79
C ASN A 69 29.68 47.76 -36.92
N THR A 70 28.74 47.20 -36.14
CA THR A 70 27.83 48.00 -35.31
C THR A 70 28.11 47.91 -33.80
N GLY A 71 28.99 47.01 -33.36
CA GLY A 71 29.30 46.87 -31.94
C GLY A 71 30.25 45.73 -31.58
N THR A 72 30.52 45.60 -30.29
CA THR A 72 31.36 44.54 -29.71
C THR A 72 30.56 43.78 -28.65
N TYR A 73 30.51 42.46 -28.77
CA TYR A 73 29.80 41.54 -27.88
C TYR A 73 30.83 40.70 -27.13
N LYS A 74 30.59 40.47 -25.83
CA LYS A 74 31.51 39.73 -24.98
C LYS A 74 30.75 38.69 -24.17
N ARG A 75 31.22 37.45 -24.18
CA ARG A 75 30.70 36.37 -23.33
C ARG A 75 31.84 35.62 -22.64
N PHE A 76 31.63 35.31 -21.37
CA PHE A 76 32.49 34.44 -20.59
C PHE A 76 31.87 33.05 -20.58
N TYR A 77 32.67 32.03 -20.88
CA TYR A 77 32.18 30.67 -20.87
C TYR A 77 32.28 30.08 -19.47
N THR A 78 31.15 30.02 -18.76
CA THR A 78 31.06 29.61 -17.35
C THR A 78 29.93 28.60 -17.14
N GLY A 79 29.80 28.09 -15.91
CA GLY A 79 28.59 27.39 -15.47
C GLY A 79 27.40 28.34 -15.34
N VAL A 80 26.18 27.81 -15.43
CA VAL A 80 24.92 28.57 -15.36
C VAL A 80 24.29 28.52 -13.97
N GLY A 81 24.10 27.32 -13.39
CA GLY A 81 23.39 27.13 -12.12
C GLY A 81 23.80 25.88 -11.33
N PHE A 82 23.04 25.53 -10.29
CA PHE A 82 23.37 24.41 -9.40
C PHE A 82 22.89 23.10 -10.03
N LEU A 83 23.84 22.23 -10.40
CA LEU A 83 23.58 20.98 -11.14
C LEU A 83 22.96 21.18 -12.55
N GLY A 84 23.04 22.38 -13.13
CA GLY A 84 22.55 22.69 -14.49
C GLY A 84 23.58 23.40 -15.37
N GLN A 85 23.52 23.14 -16.69
CA GLN A 85 24.41 23.75 -17.69
C GLN A 85 23.74 23.89 -19.07
N SER A 86 23.88 25.05 -19.71
CA SER A 86 23.45 25.27 -21.10
C SER A 86 24.26 24.44 -22.10
N LEU A 87 23.64 24.08 -23.22
CA LEU A 87 24.27 23.30 -24.28
C LEU A 87 25.49 24.04 -24.87
N GLN A 88 26.54 23.30 -25.23
CA GLN A 88 27.81 23.83 -25.74
C GLN A 88 27.72 24.07 -27.25
N PRO A 89 27.08 25.18 -27.64
CA PRO A 89 27.88 26.30 -28.13
C PRO A 89 27.57 27.64 -27.45
N ILE A 90 28.60 28.51 -27.34
CA ILE A 90 28.40 29.90 -26.90
C ILE A 90 27.70 30.68 -28.01
N HIS A 91 26.52 31.20 -27.70
CA HIS A 91 25.65 31.92 -28.64
C HIS A 91 25.87 33.44 -28.62
N PHE A 92 25.89 34.06 -29.81
CA PHE A 92 25.87 35.50 -30.00
C PHE A 92 24.73 35.90 -30.94
N GLY A 93 23.77 36.68 -30.45
CA GLY A 93 22.81 37.39 -31.31
C GLY A 93 23.47 38.61 -31.95
N LEU A 94 23.46 38.69 -33.28
CA LEU A 94 24.17 39.71 -34.07
C LEU A 94 23.24 40.77 -34.69
N ALA A 95 21.92 40.66 -34.47
CA ALA A 95 20.91 41.49 -35.13
C ALA A 95 21.11 41.47 -36.67
N GLY A 96 21.02 42.60 -37.37
CA GLY A 96 21.15 42.65 -38.83
C GLY A 96 22.59 42.51 -39.39
N ASN A 97 23.58 42.12 -38.59
CA ASN A 97 24.96 42.00 -39.06
C ASN A 97 25.22 40.65 -39.73
N GLU A 98 25.53 40.67 -41.02
CA GLU A 98 25.83 39.47 -41.81
C GLU A 98 27.29 39.00 -41.68
N GLN A 99 28.18 39.84 -41.12
CA GLN A 99 29.62 39.60 -41.05
C GLN A 99 30.19 39.99 -39.68
N ILE A 100 31.09 39.14 -39.17
CA ILE A 100 31.90 39.36 -37.97
C ILE A 100 33.28 39.80 -38.44
N GLN A 101 33.71 40.99 -37.99
CA GLN A 101 35.02 41.54 -38.33
C GLN A 101 36.12 40.73 -37.64
N GLU A 102 35.92 40.39 -36.37
CA GLU A 102 36.90 39.69 -35.54
C GLU A 102 36.23 38.89 -34.42
N LEU A 103 36.66 37.64 -34.22
CA LEU A 103 36.45 36.84 -33.01
C LEU A 103 37.77 36.76 -32.25
N GLN A 104 37.81 37.30 -31.04
CA GLN A 104 38.93 37.21 -30.11
C GLN A 104 38.62 36.18 -29.03
N ILE A 105 39.59 35.31 -28.76
CA ILE A 105 39.47 34.22 -27.80
C ILE A 105 40.63 34.33 -26.83
N LYS A 106 40.32 34.40 -25.54
CA LYS A 106 41.30 34.34 -24.47
C LYS A 106 41.04 33.10 -23.62
N TRP A 107 41.93 32.13 -23.75
CA TRP A 107 41.84 30.85 -23.08
C TRP A 107 42.29 30.95 -21.61
N PRO A 108 41.80 30.06 -20.72
CA PRO A 108 42.27 29.95 -19.33
C PRO A 108 43.78 29.74 -19.19
N SER A 109 44.41 29.07 -20.17
CA SER A 109 45.86 28.89 -20.25
C SER A 109 46.64 30.22 -20.41
N GLY A 110 45.95 31.30 -20.78
CA GLY A 110 46.53 32.59 -21.13
C GLY A 110 46.86 32.74 -22.62
N ILE A 111 46.62 31.70 -23.44
CA ILE A 111 46.70 31.80 -24.91
C ILE A 111 45.62 32.74 -25.41
N GLU A 112 45.97 33.63 -26.34
CA GLU A 112 45.02 34.53 -27.01
C GLU A 112 45.07 34.27 -28.53
N GLU A 113 43.90 34.07 -29.14
CA GLU A 113 43.73 33.80 -30.58
C GLU A 113 42.73 34.79 -31.18
N SER A 114 42.89 35.12 -32.47
CA SER A 114 41.96 35.99 -33.20
C SER A 114 41.70 35.47 -34.61
N TYR A 115 40.45 35.55 -35.03
CA TYR A 115 39.98 35.13 -36.35
C TYR A 115 39.17 36.26 -36.97
N THR A 116 39.41 36.58 -38.25
CA THR A 116 38.76 37.72 -38.92
C THR A 116 37.90 37.28 -40.09
N SER A 117 36.96 38.14 -40.50
CA SER A 117 36.09 37.94 -41.67
C SER A 117 35.25 36.65 -41.59
N LEU A 118 34.53 36.45 -40.47
CA LEU A 118 33.64 35.30 -40.28
C LEU A 118 32.21 35.64 -40.71
N ASN A 119 31.49 34.67 -41.26
CA ASN A 119 30.09 34.86 -41.64
C ASN A 119 29.17 34.71 -40.42
N ALA A 120 28.10 35.52 -40.36
CA ALA A 120 26.99 35.24 -39.46
C ALA A 120 26.23 33.98 -39.90
N ASN A 121 25.35 33.48 -39.04
CA ASN A 121 24.57 32.25 -39.18
C ASN A 121 25.46 31.01 -39.39
N THR A 122 26.57 30.96 -38.65
CA THR A 122 27.49 29.82 -38.68
C THR A 122 27.83 29.35 -37.27
N ILE A 123 28.11 28.05 -37.17
CA ILE A 123 28.70 27.43 -35.99
C ILE A 123 30.17 27.16 -36.27
N VAL A 124 31.04 27.59 -35.36
CA VAL A 124 32.49 27.33 -35.49
C VAL A 124 32.99 26.52 -34.32
N LYS A 125 33.85 25.54 -34.60
CA LYS A 125 34.69 24.88 -33.59
C LYS A 125 36.05 25.56 -33.55
N VAL A 126 36.50 25.93 -32.37
CA VAL A 126 37.81 26.53 -32.14
C VAL A 126 38.59 25.62 -31.21
N THR A 127 39.67 25.03 -31.72
CA THR A 127 40.54 24.16 -30.95
C THR A 127 41.77 24.94 -30.53
N GLU A 128 41.99 25.05 -29.22
CA GLU A 128 43.02 25.89 -28.60
C GLU A 128 44.40 25.62 -29.22
N GLY A 129 44.97 26.66 -29.86
CA GLY A 129 46.29 26.60 -30.50
C GLY A 129 46.34 25.80 -31.81
N GLN A 130 45.19 25.34 -32.33
CA GLN A 130 45.10 24.52 -33.54
C GLN A 130 44.24 25.14 -34.66
N GLY A 131 43.44 26.17 -34.37
CA GLY A 131 42.70 26.92 -35.38
C GLY A 131 41.18 26.85 -35.24
N LEU A 132 40.50 27.48 -36.22
CA LEU A 132 39.04 27.54 -36.34
C LEU A 132 38.55 26.69 -37.52
N GLN A 133 37.51 25.91 -37.27
CA GLN A 133 36.78 25.12 -38.27
C GLN A 133 35.31 25.57 -38.29
N VAL A 134 34.78 25.92 -39.47
CA VAL A 134 33.33 26.12 -39.65
C VAL A 134 32.66 24.75 -39.73
N LEU A 135 31.62 24.54 -38.92
CA LEU A 135 30.85 23.31 -38.90
C LEU A 135 29.64 23.44 -39.84
N ASP A 136 29.37 22.37 -40.57
CA ASP A 136 28.20 22.26 -41.45
C ASP A 136 27.01 21.71 -40.64
N ILE A 137 26.45 22.58 -39.79
CA ILE A 137 25.27 22.29 -38.95
C ILE A 137 24.18 23.26 -39.35
N GLY A 138 23.12 22.74 -39.96
CA GLY A 138 21.92 23.51 -40.30
C GLY A 138 20.84 23.38 -39.23
N PRO A 139 19.78 24.21 -39.33
CA PRO A 139 18.60 24.08 -38.48
C PRO A 139 17.87 22.77 -38.72
N SER A 140 17.16 22.31 -37.69
CA SER A 140 16.34 21.12 -37.72
C SER A 140 15.12 21.37 -38.57
N ILE A 141 14.84 20.46 -39.49
CA ILE A 141 13.66 20.54 -40.35
C ILE A 141 12.45 20.13 -39.51
N LYS A 142 11.49 21.04 -39.33
CA LYS A 142 10.23 20.70 -38.67
C LYS A 142 9.37 19.86 -39.61
N ILE A 143 8.89 18.72 -39.11
CA ILE A 143 7.98 17.83 -39.84
C ILE A 143 6.59 17.98 -39.22
N TYR A 144 5.64 18.42 -40.03
CA TYR A 144 4.25 18.58 -39.60
C TYR A 144 3.51 17.24 -39.67
N GLY A 145 2.69 16.98 -38.65
CA GLY A 145 1.82 15.81 -38.58
C GLY A 145 1.37 15.57 -37.14
N CYS A 146 0.51 14.58 -36.93
CA CYS A 146 0.07 14.26 -35.58
C CYS A 146 1.23 13.77 -34.71
N THR A 147 1.46 14.44 -33.58
CA THR A 147 2.51 14.09 -32.62
C THR A 147 2.03 13.21 -31.47
N ASP A 148 0.73 12.89 -31.39
CA ASP A 148 0.16 12.02 -30.37
C ASP A 148 0.36 10.54 -30.73
N PRO A 149 1.19 9.77 -29.99
CA PRO A 149 1.42 8.34 -30.24
C PRO A 149 0.15 7.48 -30.14
N GLN A 150 -0.92 7.99 -29.53
CA GLN A 150 -2.18 7.28 -29.35
C GLN A 150 -3.16 7.48 -30.52
N SER A 151 -2.84 8.36 -31.47
CA SER A 151 -3.68 8.69 -32.62
C SER A 151 -3.51 7.72 -33.80
N CYS A 152 -4.60 7.48 -34.55
CA CYS A 152 -4.61 6.70 -35.79
C CYS A 152 -3.84 7.34 -36.94
N SER A 153 -3.53 8.63 -36.85
CA SER A 153 -2.71 9.37 -37.81
C SER A 153 -1.36 9.79 -37.22
N TYR A 154 -0.93 9.16 -36.11
CA TYR A 154 0.38 9.41 -35.51
C TYR A 154 1.49 9.31 -36.56
N ASN A 155 2.32 10.34 -36.62
CA ASN A 155 3.49 10.37 -37.45
C ASN A 155 4.72 10.42 -36.52
N PRO A 156 5.49 9.32 -36.39
CA PRO A 156 6.66 9.29 -35.50
C PRO A 156 7.77 10.26 -35.94
N GLU A 157 7.74 10.70 -37.20
CA GLU A 157 8.66 11.72 -37.70
C GLU A 157 8.18 13.15 -37.43
N ALA A 158 6.91 13.35 -37.03
CA ALA A 158 6.39 14.69 -36.80
C ALA A 158 7.01 15.32 -35.55
N THR A 159 7.53 16.53 -35.73
CA THR A 159 8.10 17.35 -34.66
C THR A 159 7.20 18.54 -34.30
N VAL A 160 6.14 18.78 -35.07
CA VAL A 160 5.14 19.84 -34.85
C VAL A 160 3.76 19.31 -35.14
N ASP A 161 2.86 19.41 -34.17
CA ASP A 161 1.45 19.05 -34.36
C ASP A 161 0.77 20.05 -35.32
N ASP A 162 0.15 19.51 -36.36
CA ASP A 162 -0.63 20.27 -37.35
C ASP A 162 -2.14 20.11 -37.18
N GLY A 163 -2.58 19.43 -36.12
CA GLY A 163 -3.98 19.12 -35.84
C GLY A 163 -4.54 17.99 -36.70
N SER A 164 -3.68 17.21 -37.36
CA SER A 164 -4.10 16.04 -38.15
C SER A 164 -4.40 14.79 -37.32
N CYS A 165 -4.26 14.84 -35.99
CA CYS A 165 -4.59 13.71 -35.11
C CYS A 165 -6.05 13.26 -35.28
N SER A 166 -6.21 11.97 -35.50
CA SER A 166 -7.50 11.28 -35.66
C SER A 166 -7.56 10.08 -34.71
N TYR A 167 -8.75 9.76 -34.21
CA TYR A 167 -8.96 8.70 -33.23
C TYR A 167 -10.08 7.78 -33.69
N LEU A 168 -10.19 6.62 -33.04
CA LEU A 168 -11.32 5.74 -33.27
C LEU A 168 -12.64 6.48 -32.94
N PRO A 169 -13.73 6.25 -33.71
CA PRO A 169 -15.02 6.86 -33.41
C PRO A 169 -15.53 6.45 -32.03
N SER A 170 -15.73 7.41 -31.14
CA SER A 170 -16.29 7.15 -29.81
C SER A 170 -17.79 6.84 -29.89
N ALA A 171 -18.22 5.81 -29.16
CA ALA A 171 -19.63 5.56 -28.86
C ALA A 171 -20.02 6.12 -27.48
N VAL A 172 -21.19 5.74 -26.97
CA VAL A 172 -21.67 6.12 -25.63
C VAL A 172 -21.73 4.90 -24.73
N ILE A 173 -21.37 5.08 -23.47
CA ILE A 173 -21.60 4.06 -22.43
C ILE A 173 -23.11 3.92 -22.22
N SER A 174 -23.61 2.70 -22.25
CA SER A 174 -25.00 2.34 -21.99
C SER A 174 -25.11 1.69 -20.61
N GLY A 175 -25.88 2.30 -19.72
CA GLY A 175 -26.12 1.84 -18.35
C GLY A 175 -26.92 2.88 -17.56
N PRO A 176 -27.23 2.63 -16.29
CA PRO A 176 -27.95 3.58 -15.46
C PRO A 176 -27.07 4.77 -15.06
N SER A 177 -27.60 5.98 -15.22
CA SER A 177 -26.99 7.23 -14.72
C SER A 177 -27.45 7.59 -13.30
N ASN A 178 -28.30 6.77 -12.68
CA ASN A 178 -28.75 6.88 -11.29
C ASN A 178 -28.72 5.48 -10.68
N SER A 179 -28.11 5.30 -9.52
CA SER A 179 -27.99 4.02 -8.81
C SER A 179 -28.08 4.23 -7.29
N GLY A 180 -28.13 3.13 -6.53
CA GLY A 180 -28.06 3.15 -5.08
C GLY A 180 -26.65 2.91 -4.54
N PHE A 181 -26.43 3.21 -3.26
CA PHE A 181 -25.23 2.80 -2.54
C PHE A 181 -25.10 1.28 -2.51
N LEU A 182 -23.87 0.77 -2.68
CA LEU A 182 -23.53 -0.67 -2.69
C LEU A 182 -24.23 -1.49 -3.78
N LYS A 183 -24.97 -0.84 -4.67
CA LYS A 183 -25.74 -1.50 -5.71
C LYS A 183 -24.84 -1.90 -6.86
N THR A 184 -25.10 -3.08 -7.40
CA THR A 184 -24.40 -3.60 -8.56
C THR A 184 -25.16 -3.26 -9.84
N GLU A 185 -24.47 -2.65 -10.80
CA GLU A 185 -25.04 -2.22 -12.08
C GLU A 185 -24.19 -2.72 -13.25
N SER A 186 -24.83 -2.90 -14.41
CA SER A 186 -24.16 -3.31 -15.65
C SER A 186 -24.04 -2.15 -16.61
N TYR A 187 -22.84 -1.96 -17.16
CA TYR A 187 -22.53 -0.95 -18.17
C TYR A 187 -21.97 -1.63 -19.41
N SER A 188 -22.32 -1.13 -20.58
CA SER A 188 -21.86 -1.66 -21.86
C SER A 188 -21.39 -0.56 -22.80
N TYR A 189 -20.42 -0.88 -23.64
CA TYR A 189 -19.88 0.00 -24.68
C TYR A 189 -19.70 -0.82 -25.96
N PRO A 190 -20.29 -0.39 -27.10
CA PRO A 190 -20.17 -1.15 -28.33
C PRO A 190 -18.75 -1.09 -28.87
N ILE A 191 -18.11 -2.26 -29.01
CA ILE A 191 -16.72 -2.39 -29.49
C ILE A 191 -16.66 -2.78 -30.98
N GLY A 192 -15.64 -2.30 -31.68
CA GLY A 192 -15.30 -2.75 -33.04
C GLY A 192 -14.84 -4.22 -33.07
N ASN A 193 -14.91 -4.86 -34.25
CA ASN A 193 -14.31 -6.19 -34.43
C ASN A 193 -12.79 -6.09 -34.20
N GLU A 194 -12.25 -6.97 -33.36
CA GLU A 194 -10.82 -7.00 -32.96
C GLU A 194 -10.37 -5.83 -32.07
N SER A 195 -11.28 -4.93 -31.66
CA SER A 195 -11.02 -3.91 -30.64
C SER A 195 -11.04 -4.49 -29.23
N GLN A 196 -10.28 -3.87 -28.33
CA GLN A 196 -10.35 -4.05 -26.88
C GLN A 196 -10.77 -2.74 -26.21
N VAL A 197 -11.30 -2.84 -25.00
CA VAL A 197 -11.62 -1.67 -24.18
C VAL A 197 -10.96 -1.78 -22.81
N ASN A 198 -10.52 -0.65 -22.28
CA ASN A 198 -10.12 -0.55 -20.89
C ASN A 198 -11.15 0.28 -20.13
N TRP A 199 -11.76 -0.33 -19.12
CA TRP A 199 -12.69 0.33 -18.23
C TRP A 199 -11.97 0.85 -16.99
N SER A 200 -12.38 2.02 -16.51
CA SER A 200 -11.94 2.58 -15.23
C SER A 200 -13.16 3.11 -14.48
N VAL A 201 -13.16 2.95 -13.16
CA VAL A 201 -14.26 3.39 -12.29
C VAL A 201 -13.67 4.25 -11.17
N GLN A 202 -14.37 5.32 -10.82
CA GLN A 202 -14.16 6.11 -9.61
C GLN A 202 -15.37 5.96 -8.70
N ASN A 203 -15.15 5.86 -7.39
CA ASN A 203 -16.19 5.69 -6.37
C ASN A 203 -17.03 4.42 -6.54
N GLY A 204 -16.41 3.37 -7.10
CA GLY A 204 -16.99 2.05 -7.29
C GLY A 204 -15.91 1.05 -7.70
N GLU A 205 -16.30 -0.22 -7.78
CA GLU A 205 -15.42 -1.35 -8.05
C GLU A 205 -15.91 -2.14 -9.24
N ILE A 206 -15.03 -2.50 -10.17
CA ILE A 206 -15.34 -3.39 -11.29
C ILE A 206 -15.28 -4.84 -10.79
N LEU A 207 -16.44 -5.48 -10.62
CA LEU A 207 -16.53 -6.88 -10.19
C LEU A 207 -16.15 -7.85 -11.32
N SER A 208 -16.51 -7.54 -12.57
CA SER A 208 -16.18 -8.38 -13.73
C SER A 208 -16.32 -7.63 -15.05
N GLY A 209 -15.79 -8.23 -16.12
CA GLY A 209 -15.94 -7.74 -17.49
C GLY A 209 -14.86 -6.79 -17.99
N GLN A 210 -13.77 -6.60 -17.25
CA GLN A 210 -12.63 -5.80 -17.72
C GLN A 210 -12.10 -6.37 -19.05
N GLY A 211 -11.80 -5.49 -20.01
CA GLY A 211 -11.39 -5.91 -21.36
C GLY A 211 -12.53 -6.30 -22.31
N SER A 212 -13.79 -6.33 -21.83
CA SER A 212 -14.95 -6.74 -22.63
C SER A 212 -15.94 -5.61 -22.90
N ASP A 213 -16.90 -5.83 -23.80
CA ASP A 213 -17.92 -4.84 -24.16
C ASP A 213 -18.90 -4.50 -23.02
N THR A 214 -18.85 -5.26 -21.92
CA THR A 214 -19.75 -5.13 -20.78
C THR A 214 -18.99 -5.28 -19.47
N VAL A 215 -19.21 -4.39 -18.51
CA VAL A 215 -18.68 -4.50 -17.15
C VAL A 215 -19.80 -4.51 -16.11
N ILE A 216 -19.51 -5.15 -14.98
CA ILE A 216 -20.34 -5.15 -13.79
C ILE A 216 -19.62 -4.31 -12.73
N VAL A 217 -20.30 -3.29 -12.21
CA VAL A 217 -19.73 -2.32 -11.25
C VAL A 217 -20.57 -2.31 -9.98
N LYS A 218 -19.92 -2.44 -8.83
CA LYS A 218 -20.52 -2.18 -7.51
C LYS A 218 -20.18 -0.75 -7.08
N TRP A 219 -21.21 0.06 -6.82
CA TRP A 219 -21.01 1.46 -6.44
C TRP A 219 -20.74 1.63 -4.93
N GLY A 220 -19.90 2.59 -4.57
CA GLY A 220 -19.60 2.93 -3.18
C GLY A 220 -20.67 3.77 -2.49
N VAL A 221 -20.33 4.28 -1.30
CA VAL A 221 -21.13 5.25 -0.54
C VAL A 221 -20.58 6.65 -0.80
N GLU A 222 -20.97 7.24 -1.93
CA GLU A 222 -20.49 8.53 -2.43
C GLU A 222 -21.63 9.29 -3.10
N GLU A 223 -21.51 10.61 -3.35
CA GLU A 223 -22.58 11.37 -4.02
C GLU A 223 -22.69 11.00 -5.51
N THR A 224 -21.54 10.82 -6.16
CA THR A 224 -21.43 10.49 -7.58
C THR A 224 -20.37 9.42 -7.82
N GLY A 225 -20.66 8.52 -8.76
CA GLY A 225 -19.72 7.58 -9.36
C GLY A 225 -19.35 8.02 -10.78
N ARG A 226 -18.15 7.64 -11.24
CA ARG A 226 -17.74 7.88 -12.64
C ARG A 226 -17.24 6.59 -13.25
N ILE A 227 -17.78 6.22 -14.41
CA ILE A 227 -17.26 5.12 -15.22
C ILE A 227 -16.70 5.68 -16.54
N THR A 228 -15.47 5.30 -16.86
CA THR A 228 -14.79 5.66 -18.10
C THR A 228 -14.44 4.42 -18.91
N VAL A 229 -14.44 4.56 -20.22
CA VAL A 229 -14.01 3.51 -21.15
C VAL A 229 -13.14 4.10 -22.24
N ARG A 230 -12.07 3.37 -22.59
CA ARG A 230 -11.20 3.71 -23.70
C ARG A 230 -11.02 2.51 -24.62
N GLU A 231 -11.41 2.65 -25.88
CA GLU A 231 -11.25 1.64 -26.92
C GLU A 231 -9.86 1.70 -27.58
N ASN A 232 -9.33 0.55 -27.99
CA ASN A 232 -8.09 0.40 -28.76
C ASN A 232 -8.24 -0.75 -29.76
N ASP A 233 -7.83 -0.55 -31.02
CA ASP A 233 -7.86 -1.57 -32.09
C ASP A 233 -6.49 -2.21 -32.39
N LEU A 234 -5.54 -2.09 -31.45
CA LEU A 234 -4.12 -2.45 -31.55
C LEU A 234 -3.26 -1.52 -32.42
N ASN A 235 -3.86 -0.62 -33.21
CA ASN A 235 -3.14 0.36 -34.02
C ASN A 235 -3.24 1.76 -33.41
N CYS A 236 -4.41 2.13 -32.88
CA CYS A 236 -4.66 3.42 -32.26
C CYS A 236 -5.78 3.36 -31.22
N TYR A 237 -5.90 4.45 -30.46
CA TYR A 237 -6.90 4.58 -29.40
C TYR A 237 -8.09 5.44 -29.83
N GLY A 238 -9.24 5.15 -29.22
CA GLY A 238 -10.34 6.09 -29.12
C GLY A 238 -10.08 7.16 -28.07
N LEU A 239 -10.90 8.21 -28.12
CA LEU A 239 -11.02 9.15 -27.01
C LEU A 239 -11.70 8.46 -25.83
N GLU A 240 -11.31 8.85 -24.62
CA GLU A 240 -11.99 8.39 -23.41
C GLU A 240 -13.44 8.88 -23.40
N VAL A 241 -14.35 7.96 -23.08
CA VAL A 241 -15.78 8.24 -22.92
C VAL A 241 -16.13 8.04 -21.46
N GLU A 242 -16.92 8.94 -20.91
CA GLU A 242 -17.33 8.90 -19.50
C GLU A 242 -18.85 8.91 -19.33
N LEU A 243 -19.31 8.30 -18.24
CA LEU A 243 -20.67 8.41 -17.72
C LEU A 243 -20.60 8.68 -16.22
N GLU A 244 -21.21 9.79 -15.80
CA GLU A 244 -21.42 10.12 -14.39
C GLU A 244 -22.71 9.45 -13.90
N VAL A 245 -22.66 8.90 -12.69
CA VAL A 245 -23.75 8.14 -12.06
C VAL A 245 -24.07 8.78 -10.71
N SER A 246 -25.29 9.30 -10.56
CA SER A 246 -25.75 9.82 -9.26
C SER A 246 -26.11 8.67 -8.33
N LEU A 247 -25.60 8.69 -7.10
CA LEU A 247 -25.78 7.60 -6.12
C LEU A 247 -26.70 8.03 -4.97
N ASN A 248 -27.72 7.23 -4.67
CA ASN A 248 -28.76 7.58 -3.70
C ASN A 248 -29.09 6.47 -2.69
N ILE A 249 -29.13 6.80 -1.41
CA ILE A 249 -29.48 5.87 -0.33
C ILE A 249 -30.92 5.32 -0.42
N ASN A 250 -31.82 6.02 -1.12
CA ASN A 250 -33.19 5.57 -1.32
C ASN A 250 -33.31 4.51 -2.44
N ASP A 251 -32.25 4.30 -3.23
CA ASP A 251 -32.20 3.36 -4.35
C ASP A 251 -31.33 2.11 -4.05
N ILE A 252 -31.01 1.86 -2.77
CA ILE A 252 -30.25 0.67 -2.33
C ILE A 252 -31.04 -0.63 -2.55
N GLU A 253 -30.34 -1.76 -2.63
CA GLU A 253 -31.01 -3.06 -2.78
C GLU A 253 -31.79 -3.45 -1.51
N PRO A 254 -32.94 -4.14 -1.61
CA PRO A 254 -33.79 -4.47 -0.46
C PRO A 254 -33.13 -5.34 0.61
N ASP A 255 -32.06 -6.05 0.25
CA ASP A 255 -31.27 -6.90 1.15
C ASP A 255 -30.13 -6.14 1.85
N LYS A 256 -29.96 -4.83 1.58
CA LYS A 256 -29.00 -3.96 2.28
C LYS A 256 -29.73 -3.11 3.31
N SER A 257 -29.31 -3.24 4.57
CA SER A 257 -29.86 -2.42 5.65
C SER A 257 -29.10 -1.10 5.83
N ILE A 258 -29.64 -0.18 6.63
CA ILE A 258 -28.91 1.04 7.03
C ILE A 258 -27.64 0.70 7.83
N VAL A 259 -27.63 -0.44 8.52
CA VAL A 259 -26.49 -0.93 9.31
C VAL A 259 -25.35 -1.31 8.37
N ARG A 260 -25.65 -1.98 7.25
CA ARG A 260 -24.69 -2.30 6.19
C ARG A 260 -24.06 -1.04 5.56
N ILE A 261 -24.84 0.03 5.37
CA ILE A 261 -24.34 1.33 4.86
C ILE A 261 -23.38 1.98 5.85
N TRP A 262 -23.75 2.06 7.13
CA TRP A 262 -22.89 2.61 8.16
C TRP A 262 -21.65 1.76 8.44
N ASN A 263 -21.73 0.44 8.26
CA ASN A 263 -20.57 -0.43 8.32
C ASN A 263 -19.59 -0.11 7.17
N GLU A 264 -20.07 0.11 5.95
CA GLU A 264 -19.20 0.57 4.86
C GLU A 264 -18.54 1.91 5.18
N ALA A 265 -19.31 2.86 5.71
CA ALA A 265 -18.77 4.16 6.11
C ALA A 265 -17.67 4.03 7.19
N LEU A 266 -17.80 3.09 8.12
CA LEU A 266 -16.77 2.77 9.10
C LEU A 266 -15.54 2.14 8.45
N LEU A 267 -15.69 1.19 7.53
CA LEU A 267 -14.57 0.57 6.82
C LEU A 267 -13.79 1.62 6.00
N GLU A 268 -14.50 2.49 5.28
CA GLU A 268 -13.91 3.64 4.58
C GLU A 268 -13.21 4.62 5.53
N ALA A 269 -13.78 4.85 6.72
CA ALA A 269 -13.12 5.67 7.74
C ALA A 269 -11.81 5.04 8.23
N ILE A 270 -11.77 3.72 8.37
CA ILE A 270 -10.55 2.98 8.72
C ILE A 270 -9.50 3.08 7.59
N ARG A 271 -9.91 2.95 6.32
CA ARG A 271 -9.01 3.17 5.16
C ARG A 271 -8.46 4.59 5.08
N GLY A 272 -9.15 5.55 5.68
CA GLY A 272 -8.72 6.94 5.80
C GLY A 272 -7.94 7.28 7.08
N ASP A 273 -7.67 6.28 7.92
CA ASP A 273 -7.00 6.42 9.21
C ASP A 273 -5.54 5.92 9.17
N PHE A 274 -4.78 6.20 10.23
CA PHE A 274 -3.49 5.55 10.43
C PHE A 274 -3.67 4.04 10.68
N ALA A 275 -2.72 3.22 10.24
CA ALA A 275 -2.76 1.77 10.43
C ALA A 275 -2.63 1.36 11.92
N ARG A 276 -3.76 1.25 12.63
CA ARG A 276 -3.83 1.00 14.08
C ARG A 276 -4.78 -0.16 14.40
N PRO A 277 -4.38 -1.42 14.14
CA PRO A 277 -5.27 -2.59 14.20
C PRO A 277 -5.99 -2.76 15.54
N THR A 278 -5.35 -2.45 16.67
CA THR A 278 -5.97 -2.48 18.01
C THR A 278 -7.11 -1.47 18.15
N VAL A 279 -6.86 -0.23 17.71
CA VAL A 279 -7.83 0.86 17.71
C VAL A 279 -8.98 0.57 16.75
N HIS A 280 -8.68 0.02 15.57
CA HIS A 280 -9.68 -0.34 14.56
C HIS A 280 -10.59 -1.47 15.02
N ALA A 281 -10.04 -2.54 15.60
CA ALA A 281 -10.83 -3.64 16.20
C ALA A 281 -11.81 -3.11 17.26
N ARG A 282 -11.33 -2.20 18.12
CA ARG A 282 -12.15 -1.56 19.14
C ARG A 282 -13.22 -0.63 18.54
N ASN A 283 -12.91 0.12 17.49
CA ASN A 283 -13.88 0.98 16.79
C ASN A 283 -14.97 0.16 16.08
N LEU A 284 -14.60 -0.98 15.48
CA LEU A 284 -15.54 -1.96 14.91
C LEU A 284 -16.49 -2.50 16.00
N PHE A 285 -15.96 -2.88 17.16
CA PHE A 285 -16.78 -3.35 18.27
C PHE A 285 -17.70 -2.26 18.85
N HIS A 286 -17.17 -1.10 19.21
CA HIS A 286 -17.96 -0.01 19.81
C HIS A 286 -19.05 0.52 18.87
N THR A 287 -18.77 0.58 17.56
CA THR A 287 -19.78 0.94 16.57
C THR A 287 -20.87 -0.12 16.49
N SER A 288 -20.48 -1.40 16.51
CA SER A 288 -21.45 -2.51 16.51
C SER A 288 -22.28 -2.56 17.79
N VAL A 289 -21.71 -2.23 18.96
CA VAL A 289 -22.46 -2.02 20.23
C VAL A 289 -23.50 -0.93 20.05
N ALA A 290 -23.12 0.23 19.50
CA ALA A 290 -24.03 1.35 19.29
C ALA A 290 -25.20 0.97 18.36
N MET A 291 -24.92 0.24 17.27
CA MET A 291 -25.93 -0.26 16.34
C MET A 291 -26.84 -1.31 17.00
N TYR A 292 -26.27 -2.27 17.72
CA TYR A 292 -27.01 -3.35 18.38
C TYR A 292 -27.90 -2.80 19.50
N ASP A 293 -27.40 -1.93 20.37
CA ASP A 293 -28.18 -1.34 21.46
C ASP A 293 -29.31 -0.45 20.90
N ALA A 294 -29.04 0.33 19.85
CA ALA A 294 -30.07 1.13 19.18
C ALA A 294 -31.17 0.28 18.57
N TRP A 295 -30.85 -0.92 18.07
CA TRP A 295 -31.84 -1.87 17.56
C TRP A 295 -32.59 -2.59 18.70
N ALA A 296 -31.85 -3.10 19.70
CA ALA A 296 -32.36 -3.95 20.77
C ALA A 296 -33.36 -3.25 21.70
N ILE A 297 -33.23 -1.93 21.90
CA ILE A 297 -34.19 -1.14 22.70
C ILE A 297 -35.62 -1.22 22.15
N TYR A 298 -35.78 -1.44 20.85
CA TYR A 298 -37.08 -1.56 20.19
C TYR A 298 -37.57 -3.00 20.03
N ASP A 299 -36.75 -3.97 20.44
CA ASP A 299 -37.07 -5.38 20.30
C ASP A 299 -37.67 -5.97 21.59
N ASP A 300 -38.63 -6.87 21.44
CA ASP A 300 -39.35 -7.46 22.59
C ASP A 300 -38.55 -8.59 23.26
N GLN A 301 -37.51 -9.12 22.61
CA GLN A 301 -36.72 -10.24 23.10
C GLN A 301 -35.26 -9.86 23.37
N ALA A 302 -34.67 -9.02 22.51
CA ALA A 302 -33.29 -8.60 22.65
C ALA A 302 -33.10 -7.73 23.90
N ARG A 303 -31.85 -7.67 24.36
CA ARG A 303 -31.42 -6.78 25.43
C ARG A 303 -30.21 -6.01 24.94
N PRO A 304 -30.14 -4.69 25.20
CA PRO A 304 -28.92 -3.94 24.95
C PRO A 304 -27.74 -4.56 25.71
N TYR A 305 -26.53 -4.36 25.21
CA TYR A 305 -25.28 -4.71 25.86
C TYR A 305 -24.90 -3.66 26.89
N LEU A 306 -24.75 -2.39 26.48
CA LEU A 306 -24.26 -1.32 27.34
C LEU A 306 -25.42 -0.56 28.00
N ILE A 307 -26.44 -0.17 27.22
CA ILE A 307 -27.51 0.72 27.65
C ILE A 307 -28.46 0.05 28.67
N GLY A 308 -28.52 0.59 29.88
CA GLY A 308 -29.33 0.05 30.98
C GLY A 308 -28.67 -1.08 31.76
N ASN A 309 -27.39 -1.37 31.50
CA ASN A 309 -26.63 -2.41 32.20
C ASN A 309 -25.38 -1.86 32.90
N GLU A 310 -24.79 -2.70 33.75
CA GLU A 310 -23.46 -2.52 34.32
C GLU A 310 -22.46 -3.40 33.55
N VAL A 311 -21.44 -2.79 32.94
CA VAL A 311 -20.39 -3.45 32.16
C VAL A 311 -19.04 -2.98 32.67
N HIS A 312 -18.21 -3.89 33.19
CA HIS A 312 -16.89 -3.56 33.79
C HIS A 312 -16.95 -2.44 34.84
N GLY A 313 -18.02 -2.40 35.64
CA GLY A 313 -18.27 -1.37 36.66
C GLY A 313 -18.76 -0.02 36.10
N PHE A 314 -18.82 0.13 34.77
CA PHE A 314 -19.48 1.26 34.13
C PHE A 314 -20.99 1.03 34.08
N ASN A 315 -21.75 1.99 34.58
CA ASN A 315 -23.20 1.90 34.68
C ASN A 315 -23.86 2.88 33.72
N SER A 316 -24.87 2.43 32.98
CA SER A 316 -25.74 3.29 32.19
C SER A 316 -27.22 3.04 32.51
N GLU A 317 -28.10 4.01 32.20
CA GLU A 317 -29.52 3.94 32.53
C GLU A 317 -30.36 3.88 31.24
N LEU A 318 -31.31 2.95 31.18
CA LEU A 318 -32.35 2.93 30.17
C LEU A 318 -33.65 3.43 30.79
N LEU A 319 -34.02 4.67 30.46
CA LEU A 319 -35.29 5.27 30.85
C LEU A 319 -36.42 4.74 29.96
N ASP A 320 -37.66 4.81 30.48
CA ASP A 320 -38.85 4.50 29.70
C ASP A 320 -38.87 5.29 28.39
N PHE A 321 -38.95 4.55 27.28
CA PHE A 321 -38.91 5.08 25.93
C PHE A 321 -40.07 4.51 25.12
N ILE A 322 -40.91 5.40 24.58
CA ILE A 322 -41.99 5.04 23.66
C ILE A 322 -41.79 5.89 22.40
N PRO A 323 -41.44 5.30 21.25
CA PRO A 323 -41.15 6.07 20.05
C PRO A 323 -42.37 6.83 19.54
N ILE A 324 -42.15 8.04 19.03
CA ILE A 324 -43.19 8.86 18.37
C ILE A 324 -43.40 8.50 16.90
N GLU A 325 -42.43 7.81 16.31
CA GLU A 325 -42.42 7.32 14.92
C GLU A 325 -42.65 5.80 14.89
N ASP A 326 -42.83 5.23 13.71
CA ASP A 326 -42.88 3.78 13.57
C ASP A 326 -41.54 3.13 13.97
N LYS A 327 -41.59 1.84 14.33
CA LYS A 327 -40.44 1.10 14.87
C LYS A 327 -39.24 1.16 13.92
N GLU A 328 -39.46 0.88 12.64
CA GLU A 328 -38.38 0.77 11.66
C GLU A 328 -37.73 2.13 11.38
N ALA A 329 -38.52 3.18 11.17
CA ALA A 329 -38.01 4.55 11.00
C ALA A 329 -37.26 5.02 12.25
N SER A 330 -37.76 4.67 13.44
CA SER A 330 -37.11 5.01 14.71
C SER A 330 -35.76 4.28 14.87
N GLN A 331 -35.70 2.99 14.54
CA GLN A 331 -34.45 2.21 14.58
C GLN A 331 -33.42 2.79 13.61
N LYS A 332 -33.81 3.03 12.35
CA LYS A 332 -32.93 3.63 11.33
C LYS A 332 -32.37 4.97 11.77
N LYS A 333 -33.21 5.82 12.38
CA LYS A 333 -32.82 7.12 12.90
C LYS A 333 -31.89 7.01 14.12
N ALA A 334 -32.24 6.19 15.12
CA ALA A 334 -31.43 6.01 16.32
C ALA A 334 -30.04 5.45 15.98
N ILE A 335 -29.96 4.43 15.11
CA ILE A 335 -28.69 3.88 14.61
C ILE A 335 -27.87 4.96 13.92
N SER A 336 -28.47 5.71 13.00
CA SER A 336 -27.74 6.71 12.21
C SER A 336 -27.16 7.83 13.06
N TYR A 337 -27.93 8.38 14.01
CA TYR A 337 -27.41 9.39 14.93
C TYR A 337 -26.34 8.83 15.88
N ALA A 338 -26.49 7.58 16.34
CA ALA A 338 -25.50 6.95 17.21
C ALA A 338 -24.16 6.76 16.48
N VAL A 339 -24.20 6.18 15.29
CA VAL A 339 -23.00 5.89 14.51
C VAL A 339 -22.37 7.19 14.01
N TYR A 340 -23.13 8.13 13.45
CA TYR A 340 -22.63 9.44 13.03
C TYR A 340 -21.83 10.12 14.14
N ARG A 341 -22.43 10.28 15.33
CA ARG A 341 -21.77 10.97 16.44
C ARG A 341 -20.53 10.22 16.95
N LEU A 342 -20.58 8.88 16.96
CA LEU A 342 -19.43 8.06 17.36
C LEU A 342 -18.28 8.17 16.35
N LEU A 343 -18.54 7.97 15.06
CA LEU A 343 -17.51 8.01 14.02
C LEU A 343 -16.88 9.40 13.88
N SER A 344 -17.69 10.47 13.92
CA SER A 344 -17.18 11.86 13.94
C SER A 344 -16.22 12.12 15.12
N HIS A 345 -16.48 11.50 16.27
CA HIS A 345 -15.57 11.59 17.43
C HIS A 345 -14.29 10.77 17.23
N ARG A 346 -14.43 9.54 16.70
CA ARG A 346 -13.33 8.56 16.59
C ARG A 346 -12.28 8.94 15.54
N PHE A 347 -12.72 9.47 14.42
CA PHE A 347 -11.86 9.76 13.26
C PHE A 347 -11.52 11.26 13.12
N LEU A 348 -11.77 12.05 14.17
CA LEU A 348 -11.50 13.50 14.18
C LEU A 348 -10.04 13.84 13.88
N ASN A 349 -9.11 12.98 14.30
CA ASN A 349 -7.65 13.19 14.16
C ASN A 349 -7.02 12.30 13.08
N SER A 350 -7.84 11.64 12.25
CA SER A 350 -7.35 10.78 11.17
C SER A 350 -6.78 11.61 10.01
N PRO A 351 -5.82 11.08 9.23
CA PRO A 351 -5.25 11.77 8.08
C PRO A 351 -6.29 12.30 7.08
N LYS A 352 -7.36 11.52 6.84
CA LYS A 352 -8.47 11.89 5.93
C LYS A 352 -9.73 12.36 6.67
N ALA A 353 -9.61 12.95 7.84
CA ALA A 353 -10.76 13.33 8.69
C ALA A 353 -11.83 14.18 7.96
N GLU A 354 -11.42 15.08 7.05
CA GLU A 354 -12.36 15.89 6.27
C GLU A 354 -13.18 15.03 5.30
N GLN A 355 -12.54 14.16 4.52
CA GLN A 355 -13.21 13.26 3.58
C GLN A 355 -14.12 12.27 4.32
N ILE A 356 -13.66 11.77 5.47
CA ILE A 356 -14.45 10.90 6.34
C ILE A 356 -15.72 11.63 6.77
N GLN A 357 -15.60 12.84 7.34
CA GLN A 357 -16.76 13.60 7.79
C GLN A 357 -17.73 13.94 6.65
N GLN A 358 -17.22 14.31 5.46
CA GLN A 358 -18.05 14.55 4.27
C GLN A 358 -18.92 13.34 3.91
N ARG A 359 -18.37 12.12 4.01
CA ARG A 359 -19.13 10.89 3.78
C ARG A 359 -20.20 10.65 4.85
N LEU A 360 -19.88 10.89 6.12
CA LEU A 360 -20.86 10.78 7.22
C LEU A 360 -22.01 11.80 7.05
N ASP A 361 -21.68 13.02 6.66
CA ASP A 361 -22.64 14.10 6.39
C ASP A 361 -23.54 13.75 5.19
N LEU A 362 -22.97 13.19 4.12
CA LEU A 362 -23.72 12.74 2.94
C LEU A 362 -24.81 11.72 3.32
N ILE A 363 -24.48 10.72 4.14
CA ILE A 363 -25.45 9.69 4.57
C ILE A 363 -26.59 10.36 5.34
N MET A 364 -26.27 11.27 6.27
CA MET A 364 -27.28 11.98 7.05
C MET A 364 -28.16 12.90 6.19
N ASP A 365 -27.58 13.62 5.23
CA ASP A 365 -28.29 14.50 4.31
C ASP A 365 -29.25 13.72 3.41
N GLN A 366 -28.81 12.60 2.81
CA GLN A 366 -29.68 11.79 1.96
C GLN A 366 -30.81 11.08 2.72
N LEU A 367 -30.64 10.83 4.03
CA LEU A 367 -31.70 10.36 4.94
C LEU A 367 -32.63 11.50 5.40
N GLY A 368 -32.27 12.76 5.15
CA GLY A 368 -33.00 13.93 5.64
C GLY A 368 -32.86 14.16 7.15
N TYR A 369 -31.74 13.77 7.74
CA TYR A 369 -31.46 13.89 9.17
C TYR A 369 -30.57 15.10 9.48
N GLU A 370 -31.08 16.04 10.28
CA GLU A 370 -30.35 17.25 10.68
C GLU A 370 -29.22 16.92 11.68
N THR A 371 -27.97 17.32 11.42
CA THR A 371 -26.83 17.03 12.31
C THR A 371 -26.41 18.21 13.19
N GLU A 372 -26.48 19.45 12.68
CA GLU A 372 -25.94 20.64 13.36
C GLU A 372 -26.64 20.96 14.70
N PHE A 373 -27.96 20.82 14.76
CA PHE A 373 -28.77 21.22 15.93
C PHE A 373 -29.37 20.04 16.71
N ALA A 374 -29.33 18.83 16.16
CA ALA A 374 -29.93 17.65 16.78
C ALA A 374 -28.92 16.92 17.67
N THR A 375 -28.43 17.58 18.73
CA THR A 375 -27.44 17.04 19.68
C THR A 375 -28.03 16.65 21.04
N SER A 376 -29.34 16.83 21.22
CA SER A 376 -30.05 16.46 22.45
C SER A 376 -29.90 14.97 22.77
N THR A 377 -29.75 14.64 24.05
CA THR A 377 -29.79 13.26 24.57
C THR A 377 -31.09 12.96 25.34
N LEU A 378 -32.06 13.90 25.33
CA LEU A 378 -33.36 13.73 26.01
C LEU A 378 -34.32 12.88 25.17
N TYR A 379 -34.14 11.56 25.22
CA TYR A 379 -34.88 10.60 24.41
C TYR A 379 -36.23 10.16 24.99
N GLN A 380 -36.49 10.37 26.29
CA GLN A 380 -37.68 9.87 27.02
C GLN A 380 -39.04 10.35 26.45
N PHE A 381 -39.02 11.35 25.56
CA PHE A 381 -40.21 11.83 24.85
C PHE A 381 -40.43 11.12 23.49
N GLY A 382 -39.74 10.00 23.26
CA GLY A 382 -39.86 9.17 22.06
C GLY A 382 -39.01 9.61 20.88
N ASN A 383 -38.08 10.55 21.07
CA ASN A 383 -37.22 11.06 20.00
C ASN A 383 -36.05 10.11 19.73
N ALA A 384 -36.10 9.41 18.59
CA ALA A 384 -35.08 8.44 18.18
C ALA A 384 -33.70 9.07 17.88
N ALA A 385 -33.65 10.29 17.34
CA ALA A 385 -32.37 11.00 17.14
C ALA A 385 -31.69 11.28 18.50
N ALA A 386 -32.49 11.70 19.49
CA ALA A 386 -31.98 11.91 20.84
C ALA A 386 -31.54 10.61 21.52
N LEU A 387 -32.21 9.49 21.22
CA LEU A 387 -31.78 8.17 21.68
C LEU A 387 -30.42 7.80 21.08
N GLY A 388 -30.26 7.95 19.76
CA GLY A 388 -28.98 7.71 19.09
C GLY A 388 -27.84 8.52 19.67
N ASN A 389 -28.07 9.82 19.90
CA ASN A 389 -27.08 10.69 20.55
C ASN A 389 -26.71 10.24 21.96
N TYR A 390 -27.69 9.78 22.75
CA TYR A 390 -27.45 9.26 24.10
C TYR A 390 -26.60 7.98 24.06
N ILE A 391 -26.88 7.08 23.11
CA ILE A 391 -26.12 5.86 22.90
C ILE A 391 -24.65 6.20 22.57
N ALA A 392 -24.43 7.08 21.58
CA ALA A 392 -23.08 7.50 21.20
C ALA A 392 -22.32 8.13 22.37
N GLU A 393 -22.95 9.03 23.13
CA GLU A 393 -22.34 9.64 24.31
C GLU A 393 -21.95 8.60 25.36
N THR A 394 -22.82 7.61 25.59
CA THR A 394 -22.57 6.55 26.55
C THR A 394 -21.40 5.66 26.12
N VAL A 395 -21.34 5.28 24.84
CA VAL A 395 -20.22 4.50 24.28
C VAL A 395 -18.91 5.28 24.30
N ILE A 396 -18.94 6.59 24.00
CA ILE A 396 -17.75 7.46 24.11
C ILE A 396 -17.28 7.51 25.58
N ASN A 397 -18.18 7.74 26.53
CA ASN A 397 -17.85 7.82 27.95
C ASN A 397 -17.32 6.48 28.51
N PHE A 398 -17.86 5.36 28.05
CA PHE A 398 -17.31 4.04 28.35
C PHE A 398 -15.89 3.91 27.80
N GLY A 399 -15.69 4.27 26.53
CA GLY A 399 -14.39 4.17 25.86
C GLY A 399 -13.29 5.05 26.46
N LEU A 400 -13.62 6.20 27.06
CA LEU A 400 -12.64 7.09 27.67
C LEU A 400 -12.00 6.53 28.96
N GLN A 401 -12.54 5.45 29.53
CA GLN A 401 -12.06 4.84 30.77
C GLN A 401 -11.82 3.33 30.66
N ASP A 402 -11.88 2.76 29.45
CA ASP A 402 -11.80 1.32 29.21
C ASP A 402 -10.39 0.76 29.18
N GLY A 403 -9.37 1.55 29.54
CA GLY A 403 -7.96 1.15 29.49
C GLY A 403 -7.24 1.47 28.17
N SER A 404 -7.94 1.83 27.10
CA SER A 404 -7.33 2.11 25.78
C SER A 404 -6.45 3.37 25.72
N ARG A 405 -6.55 4.23 26.73
CA ARG A 405 -5.84 5.52 26.80
C ARG A 405 -6.16 6.47 25.63
N GLU A 406 -7.36 6.36 25.06
CA GLU A 406 -7.85 7.22 23.98
C GLU A 406 -7.60 8.73 24.21
N GLN A 407 -7.84 9.23 25.43
CA GLN A 407 -7.62 10.65 25.78
C GLN A 407 -6.15 11.11 25.69
N PHE A 408 -5.20 10.16 25.63
CA PHE A 408 -3.77 10.38 25.49
C PHE A 408 -3.27 9.88 24.12
N ASP A 409 -4.17 9.82 23.13
CA ASP A 409 -3.89 9.35 21.76
C ASP A 409 -3.27 7.95 21.74
N TYR A 410 -3.80 7.06 22.58
CA TYR A 410 -3.41 5.64 22.64
C TYR A 410 -1.92 5.42 22.95
N ASN A 411 -1.26 6.40 23.57
CA ASN A 411 0.17 6.34 23.85
C ASN A 411 0.55 5.26 24.88
N ASN A 412 1.82 4.86 24.85
CA ASN A 412 2.36 3.90 25.81
C ASN A 412 2.41 4.51 27.21
N ALA A 413 1.94 3.74 28.19
CA ALA A 413 1.91 4.21 29.58
C ALA A 413 3.29 4.13 30.24
N TYR A 414 4.03 3.06 29.94
CA TYR A 414 5.31 2.77 30.59
C TYR A 414 6.24 1.86 29.78
N TYR A 415 5.79 1.23 28.69
CA TYR A 415 6.66 0.41 27.86
C TYR A 415 7.78 1.24 27.22
N GLU A 416 8.99 0.70 27.28
CA GLU A 416 10.18 1.23 26.61
C GLU A 416 10.97 0.06 26.00
N PRO A 417 11.43 0.16 24.73
CA PRO A 417 12.21 -0.89 24.11
C PRO A 417 13.59 -1.01 24.78
N VAL A 418 14.03 -2.25 25.03
CA VAL A 418 15.37 -2.52 25.58
C VAL A 418 16.46 -2.35 24.52
N ASN A 419 16.12 -2.65 23.27
CA ASN A 419 17.08 -2.60 22.17
C ASN A 419 17.09 -1.22 21.48
N PRO A 420 18.27 -0.69 21.10
CA PRO A 420 18.36 0.48 20.25
C PRO A 420 17.86 0.15 18.84
N ALA A 421 17.34 1.17 18.13
CA ALA A 421 16.77 0.99 16.81
C ALA A 421 17.79 0.43 15.80
N LEU A 422 17.34 -0.51 14.97
CA LEU A 422 18.09 -1.00 13.81
C LEU A 422 17.86 -0.08 12.62
N VAL A 423 18.92 0.35 11.94
CA VAL A 423 18.85 1.07 10.66
C VAL A 423 19.01 0.04 9.53
N PRO A 424 17.95 -0.34 8.80
CA PRO A 424 18.01 -1.41 7.82
C PRO A 424 18.99 -1.18 6.66
N ASP A 425 19.22 0.09 6.28
CA ASP A 425 20.19 0.47 5.24
C ASP A 425 21.65 0.26 5.67
N SER A 426 21.90 0.10 6.98
CA SER A 426 23.21 -0.23 7.51
C SER A 426 23.41 -1.75 7.61
N PRO A 427 24.54 -2.31 7.13
CA PRO A 427 24.81 -3.74 7.22
C PRO A 427 24.89 -4.25 8.67
N GLY A 428 24.21 -5.38 8.93
CA GLY A 428 24.28 -6.15 10.18
C GLY A 428 23.37 -5.61 11.30
N ASN A 429 23.56 -6.14 12.51
CA ASN A 429 22.86 -5.67 13.72
C ASN A 429 23.80 -5.67 14.95
N PRO A 430 24.90 -4.88 14.94
CA PRO A 430 25.96 -4.96 15.95
C PRO A 430 25.56 -4.40 17.32
N ASN A 431 24.48 -3.63 17.40
CA ASN A 431 24.06 -2.90 18.60
C ASN A 431 22.91 -3.57 19.36
N LEU A 432 22.45 -4.74 18.92
CA LEU A 432 21.39 -5.47 19.62
C LEU A 432 21.86 -5.88 21.02
N ILE A 433 21.09 -5.52 22.03
CA ILE A 433 21.42 -5.75 23.45
C ILE A 433 20.87 -7.10 23.91
N ASP A 434 19.60 -7.38 23.59
CA ASP A 434 18.91 -8.60 23.97
C ASP A 434 18.27 -9.25 22.72
N PRO A 435 18.74 -10.42 22.28
CA PRO A 435 18.23 -11.09 21.08
C PRO A 435 16.83 -11.69 21.26
N ASN A 436 16.28 -11.70 22.48
CA ASN A 436 14.95 -12.21 22.74
C ASN A 436 13.90 -11.09 22.80
N ARG A 437 14.32 -9.83 22.73
CA ARG A 437 13.46 -8.66 22.87
C ARG A 437 13.29 -7.90 21.56
N TRP A 438 12.14 -7.25 21.38
CA TRP A 438 11.83 -6.46 20.20
C TRP A 438 12.85 -5.35 20.01
N GLN A 439 13.07 -4.99 18.75
CA GLN A 439 13.96 -3.93 18.36
C GLN A 439 13.20 -3.02 17.40
N PRO A 440 13.06 -1.72 17.72
CA PRO A 440 12.46 -0.77 16.80
C PRO A 440 13.32 -0.62 15.55
N LEU A 441 12.71 -0.17 14.46
CA LEU A 441 13.45 0.18 13.24
C LEU A 441 13.59 1.69 13.13
N SER A 442 14.68 2.11 12.50
CA SER A 442 14.88 3.50 12.08
C SER A 442 15.01 3.58 10.57
N LEU A 443 14.06 4.29 9.95
CA LEU A 443 13.95 4.48 8.50
C LEU A 443 14.06 5.97 8.17
N ASP A 444 14.50 6.28 6.94
CA ASP A 444 14.54 7.65 6.43
C ASP A 444 13.12 8.26 6.31
N SER A 445 12.13 7.43 5.98
CA SER A 445 10.72 7.79 5.96
C SER A 445 9.87 6.59 6.35
N PHE A 446 8.86 6.83 7.18
CA PHE A 446 7.82 5.86 7.50
C PHE A 446 6.57 6.19 6.71
N ILE A 447 6.06 5.18 5.99
CA ILE A 447 4.72 5.19 5.42
C ILE A 447 4.03 3.99 6.05
N ASP A 448 2.90 4.21 6.70
CA ASP A 448 2.15 3.12 7.34
C ASP A 448 1.52 2.19 6.29
N GLN A 449 0.91 1.11 6.78
CA GLN A 449 0.27 0.11 5.93
C GLN A 449 -0.79 0.75 5.02
N SER A 450 -1.55 1.73 5.53
CA SER A 450 -2.60 2.48 4.82
C SER A 450 -2.07 3.62 3.92
N GLY A 451 -0.76 3.69 3.70
CA GLY A 451 -0.15 4.67 2.77
C GLY A 451 0.04 6.08 3.35
N ASN A 452 -0.13 6.28 4.65
CA ASN A 452 0.03 7.59 5.29
C ASN A 452 1.47 7.80 5.77
N PRO A 453 2.09 8.96 5.47
CA PRO A 453 3.40 9.29 6.03
C PRO A 453 3.29 9.49 7.55
N ILE A 454 4.22 8.91 8.31
CA ILE A 454 4.36 9.13 9.75
C ILE A 454 5.60 9.97 10.01
N ASP A 455 5.44 11.04 10.79
CA ASP A 455 6.54 11.90 11.21
C ASP A 455 7.49 11.18 12.18
N GLY A 456 8.79 11.27 11.91
CA GLY A 456 9.84 10.72 12.74
C GLY A 456 10.63 9.62 12.03
N THR A 457 11.80 9.31 12.60
CA THR A 457 12.70 8.28 12.06
C THR A 457 12.68 7.01 12.90
N THR A 458 11.88 6.92 13.95
CA THR A 458 11.68 5.72 14.77
C THR A 458 10.29 5.80 15.37
N ILE A 459 9.49 4.75 15.21
CA ILE A 459 8.11 4.69 15.69
C ILE A 459 8.06 3.85 16.97
N ASP A 460 7.30 4.34 17.95
CA ASP A 460 7.07 3.65 19.21
C ASP A 460 6.32 2.34 19.01
N PHE A 461 6.44 1.42 19.97
CA PHE A 461 5.63 0.21 19.96
C PHE A 461 4.15 0.58 19.98
N LEU A 462 3.38 0.08 19.02
CA LEU A 462 1.93 0.30 18.97
C LEU A 462 1.18 -0.56 20.01
N SER A 463 0.66 0.10 21.05
CA SER A 463 -0.25 -0.48 22.06
C SER A 463 0.28 -1.69 22.85
N PRO A 464 1.50 -1.68 23.40
CA PRO A 464 2.03 -2.81 24.16
C PRO A 464 1.23 -3.10 25.45
N GLU A 465 0.53 -2.11 26.00
CA GLU A 465 -0.32 -2.29 27.18
C GLU A 465 -1.79 -2.58 26.84
N TRP A 466 -2.13 -3.01 25.61
CA TRP A 466 -3.53 -3.23 25.21
C TRP A 466 -4.26 -4.33 26.00
N GLY A 467 -3.54 -5.12 26.81
CA GLY A 467 -4.13 -6.03 27.78
C GLY A 467 -4.91 -5.33 28.90
N ASP A 468 -4.69 -4.04 29.12
CA ASP A 468 -5.45 -3.25 30.09
C ASP A 468 -6.85 -2.86 29.56
N VAL A 469 -7.13 -3.10 28.27
CA VAL A 469 -8.43 -2.78 27.65
C VAL A 469 -9.49 -3.76 28.10
N TYR A 470 -10.67 -3.26 28.44
CA TYR A 470 -11.80 -4.09 28.87
C TYR A 470 -12.25 -5.08 27.78
N PRO A 471 -12.26 -6.40 28.06
CA PRO A 471 -12.66 -7.41 27.08
C PRO A 471 -14.18 -7.47 26.91
N PHE A 472 -14.64 -8.06 25.82
CA PHE A 472 -16.05 -8.29 25.54
C PHE A 472 -16.57 -9.59 26.17
N ALA A 473 -15.99 -10.73 25.78
CA ALA A 473 -16.44 -12.07 26.18
C ALA A 473 -15.42 -12.82 27.07
N MET A 474 -14.15 -12.41 27.05
CA MET A 474 -13.12 -12.97 27.94
C MET A 474 -13.36 -12.59 29.41
N ASN A 475 -12.91 -13.44 30.32
CA ASN A 475 -13.10 -13.29 31.76
C ASN A 475 -11.79 -13.47 32.54
N GLU A 476 -11.84 -13.28 33.87
CA GLU A 476 -10.65 -13.36 34.74
C GLU A 476 -9.89 -14.70 34.67
N SER A 477 -10.54 -15.80 34.23
CA SER A 477 -9.85 -17.10 34.05
C SER A 477 -9.01 -17.19 32.78
N ASP A 478 -9.23 -16.28 31.83
CA ASP A 478 -8.44 -16.16 30.61
C ASP A 478 -7.22 -15.24 30.80
N GLU A 479 -7.16 -14.51 31.92
CA GLU A 479 -6.12 -13.53 32.26
C GLU A 479 -5.04 -14.12 33.18
N VAL A 480 -3.79 -13.81 32.87
CA VAL A 480 -2.64 -14.00 33.76
C VAL A 480 -1.93 -12.67 33.95
N GLN A 481 -1.70 -12.27 35.20
CA GLN A 481 -0.96 -11.04 35.52
C GLN A 481 0.52 -11.29 35.67
N PHE A 482 1.30 -10.50 34.95
CA PHE A 482 2.74 -10.44 35.05
C PHE A 482 3.23 -9.08 35.53
N SER A 483 4.49 -9.00 35.95
CA SER A 483 5.11 -7.73 36.32
C SER A 483 6.53 -7.58 35.79
N ARG A 484 6.82 -6.42 35.22
CA ARG A 484 8.15 -5.99 34.75
C ARG A 484 8.39 -4.56 35.18
N ASP A 485 9.51 -4.32 35.84
CA ASP A 485 9.95 -3.00 36.33
C ASP A 485 8.92 -2.26 37.21
N GLY A 486 8.10 -3.02 37.94
CA GLY A 486 7.07 -2.49 38.83
C GLY A 486 5.73 -2.16 38.16
N ASN A 487 5.63 -2.34 36.83
CA ASN A 487 4.38 -2.25 36.09
C ASN A 487 3.72 -3.63 35.97
N LEU A 488 2.40 -3.66 35.84
CA LEU A 488 1.60 -4.87 35.67
C LEU A 488 1.20 -5.02 34.21
N TYR A 489 1.28 -6.24 33.68
CA TYR A 489 0.78 -6.59 32.36
C TYR A 489 -0.29 -7.66 32.52
N SER A 490 -1.52 -7.35 32.09
CA SER A 490 -2.60 -8.34 31.98
C SER A 490 -2.47 -9.07 30.65
N VAL A 491 -2.18 -10.37 30.67
CA VAL A 491 -2.01 -11.21 29.47
C VAL A 491 -3.18 -12.16 29.33
N TYR A 492 -3.91 -12.05 28.22
CA TYR A 492 -5.06 -12.89 27.94
C TYR A 492 -4.68 -14.05 27.01
N ASN A 493 -5.25 -15.24 27.26
CA ASN A 493 -5.05 -16.44 26.45
C ASN A 493 -3.57 -16.81 26.27
N ASP A 494 -2.78 -16.73 27.35
CA ASP A 494 -1.33 -16.91 27.31
C ASP A 494 -0.90 -18.27 26.70
N PRO A 495 -0.25 -18.29 25.51
CA PRO A 495 0.21 -19.51 24.84
C PRO A 495 1.51 -20.07 25.43
N MET A 496 2.00 -19.50 26.53
CA MET A 496 3.32 -19.74 27.13
C MET A 496 4.48 -19.14 26.32
N GLU A 497 5.68 -19.23 26.90
CA GLU A 497 6.91 -18.63 26.39
C GLU A 497 7.27 -19.13 24.97
N PRO A 498 7.61 -18.22 24.04
CA PRO A 498 8.21 -18.60 22.77
C PRO A 498 9.65 -19.14 22.98
N PRO A 499 10.25 -19.78 21.98
CA PRO A 499 11.65 -20.17 22.04
C PRO A 499 12.58 -18.97 22.24
N TYR A 500 13.60 -19.10 23.07
CA TYR A 500 14.59 -18.06 23.31
C TYR A 500 15.97 -18.52 22.89
N LEU A 501 16.79 -17.57 22.44
CA LEU A 501 18.21 -17.74 22.28
C LEU A 501 18.88 -17.61 23.66
N GLU A 502 19.19 -18.76 24.24
CA GLU A 502 19.84 -18.89 25.55
C GLU A 502 21.35 -18.63 25.46
N ALA A 503 21.97 -18.27 26.59
CA ALA A 503 23.36 -17.82 26.65
C ALA A 503 24.41 -18.84 26.16
N SER A 504 24.11 -20.14 26.10
CA SER A 504 25.03 -21.12 25.50
C SER A 504 24.76 -21.36 24.02
N GLY A 505 23.58 -21.00 23.50
CA GLY A 505 23.15 -21.21 22.12
C GLY A 505 22.93 -22.68 21.73
N LEU A 506 23.09 -23.63 22.68
CA LEU A 506 23.09 -25.07 22.42
C LEU A 506 21.82 -25.78 22.92
N GLU A 507 21.05 -25.12 23.79
CA GLU A 507 19.80 -25.61 24.34
C GLU A 507 18.73 -25.81 23.26
N SER A 508 17.75 -26.67 23.53
CA SER A 508 16.64 -26.93 22.60
C SER A 508 15.89 -25.66 22.23
N SER A 509 15.68 -24.74 23.20
CA SER A 509 15.06 -23.43 22.97
C SER A 509 15.81 -22.65 21.89
N SER A 510 17.13 -22.53 22.02
CA SER A 510 18.02 -21.88 21.04
C SER A 510 17.97 -22.53 19.66
N GLN A 511 17.81 -23.86 19.59
CA GLN A 511 17.69 -24.55 18.29
C GLN A 511 16.37 -24.23 17.59
N TYR A 512 15.26 -24.18 18.32
CA TYR A 512 13.96 -23.80 17.73
C TYR A 512 13.89 -22.31 17.37
N TYR A 513 14.50 -21.44 18.18
CA TYR A 513 14.71 -20.04 17.83
C TYR A 513 15.45 -19.92 16.49
N LYS A 514 16.61 -20.58 16.37
CA LYS A 514 17.44 -20.56 15.16
C LYS A 514 16.72 -21.12 13.95
N TRP A 515 16.05 -22.27 14.11
CA TRP A 515 15.28 -22.91 13.03
C TRP A 515 14.12 -22.01 12.56
N GLY A 516 13.30 -21.52 13.49
CA GLY A 516 12.11 -20.73 13.17
C GLY A 516 12.42 -19.40 12.48
N PHE A 517 13.49 -18.71 12.88
CA PHE A 517 13.91 -17.50 12.17
C PHE A 517 14.61 -17.80 10.83
N SER A 518 15.37 -18.90 10.73
CA SER A 518 15.99 -19.28 9.45
C SER A 518 14.94 -19.65 8.40
N LEU A 519 13.82 -20.25 8.80
CA LEU A 519 12.67 -20.58 7.94
C LEU A 519 12.23 -19.37 7.11
N VAL A 520 12.18 -18.16 7.71
CA VAL A 520 11.75 -16.93 7.03
C VAL A 520 12.66 -16.60 5.85
N SER A 521 13.98 -16.72 6.02
CA SER A 521 14.94 -16.48 4.93
C SER A 521 14.86 -17.55 3.83
N VAL A 522 14.59 -18.80 4.22
CA VAL A 522 14.45 -19.93 3.30
C VAL A 522 13.20 -19.80 2.45
N TRP A 523 12.04 -19.52 3.05
CA TRP A 523 10.80 -19.34 2.30
C TRP A 523 10.80 -18.09 1.42
N ALA A 524 11.57 -17.07 1.78
CA ALA A 524 11.81 -15.93 0.89
C ALA A 524 12.62 -16.30 -0.38
N SER A 525 13.18 -17.51 -0.48
CA SER A 525 13.74 -18.05 -1.74
C SER A 525 12.67 -18.49 -2.75
N HIS A 526 11.41 -18.59 -2.34
CA HIS A 526 10.30 -19.02 -3.20
C HIS A 526 9.66 -17.86 -3.96
N LEU A 527 10.10 -16.63 -3.74
CA LEU A 527 9.48 -15.40 -4.27
C LEU A 527 9.82 -15.12 -5.75
N ASP A 528 10.66 -15.95 -6.39
CA ASP A 528 11.03 -15.78 -7.80
C ASP A 528 10.02 -16.47 -8.73
N PRO A 529 9.25 -15.73 -9.55
CA PRO A 529 8.29 -16.33 -10.46
C PRO A 529 8.95 -17.11 -11.61
N THR A 530 10.27 -16.97 -11.79
CA THR A 530 11.03 -17.56 -12.91
C THR A 530 11.83 -18.80 -12.51
N ASP A 531 11.74 -19.26 -11.25
CA ASP A 531 12.48 -20.44 -10.78
C ASP A 531 12.01 -21.78 -11.36
N GLY A 532 10.90 -21.77 -12.10
CA GLY A 532 10.35 -22.92 -12.81
C GLY A 532 9.48 -23.85 -11.97
N VAL A 533 9.21 -23.53 -10.70
CA VAL A 533 8.34 -24.31 -9.82
C VAL A 533 6.90 -23.81 -9.94
N ILE A 534 5.99 -24.74 -10.19
CA ILE A 534 4.55 -24.49 -10.33
C ILE A 534 3.82 -25.24 -9.23
N TRP A 535 2.91 -24.57 -8.52
CA TRP A 535 2.06 -25.17 -7.49
C TRP A 535 0.61 -25.24 -7.95
N ASP A 536 -0.09 -26.28 -7.50
CA ASP A 536 -1.55 -26.29 -7.48
C ASP A 536 -2.01 -25.54 -6.23
N ILE A 537 -2.50 -24.32 -6.42
CA ILE A 537 -2.91 -23.43 -5.34
C ILE A 537 -4.43 -23.47 -5.09
N SER A 538 -5.14 -24.40 -5.72
CA SER A 538 -6.59 -24.56 -5.57
C SER A 538 -6.97 -25.13 -4.19
N PRO A 539 -8.25 -25.03 -3.78
CA PRO A 539 -8.72 -25.63 -2.54
C PRO A 539 -8.55 -27.15 -2.51
N ARG A 540 -8.30 -27.80 -3.67
CA ARG A 540 -8.01 -29.23 -3.76
C ARG A 540 -6.74 -29.64 -3.02
N SER A 541 -5.74 -28.76 -2.99
CA SER A 541 -4.37 -29.10 -2.62
C SER A 541 -3.84 -28.30 -1.44
N VAL A 542 -4.52 -27.21 -1.03
CA VAL A 542 -4.08 -26.31 0.05
C VAL A 542 -5.09 -26.29 1.20
N GLY A 543 -4.60 -26.27 2.45
CA GLY A 543 -5.41 -26.15 3.65
C GLY A 543 -6.02 -27.46 4.15
N ASN A 544 -7.20 -27.38 4.79
CA ASN A 544 -7.91 -28.53 5.38
C ASN A 544 -7.10 -29.29 6.46
N ILE A 545 -6.67 -28.56 7.49
CA ILE A 545 -5.98 -29.13 8.66
C ILE A 545 -6.97 -29.26 9.81
N ASP A 546 -7.00 -30.42 10.47
CA ASP A 546 -7.78 -30.59 11.69
C ASP A 546 -7.10 -29.84 12.84
N VAL A 547 -7.89 -29.18 13.69
CA VAL A 547 -7.37 -28.43 14.84
C VAL A 547 -6.60 -29.33 15.81
N GLU A 548 -6.95 -30.62 15.88
CA GLU A 548 -6.25 -31.60 16.71
C GLU A 548 -4.83 -31.93 16.20
N ASP A 549 -4.54 -31.64 14.93
CA ASP A 549 -3.22 -31.82 14.32
C ASP A 549 -2.32 -30.58 14.50
N PHE A 550 -2.83 -29.49 15.08
CA PHE A 550 -2.03 -28.30 15.34
C PHE A 550 -0.94 -28.56 16.41
N PRO A 551 0.28 -28.01 16.22
CA PRO A 551 1.35 -28.17 17.18
C PRO A 551 0.98 -27.60 18.55
N SER A 552 0.95 -28.46 19.57
CA SER A 552 0.77 -28.06 20.98
C SER A 552 2.09 -27.76 21.69
N THR A 553 3.23 -28.07 21.05
CA THR A 553 4.57 -27.79 21.58
C THR A 553 5.52 -27.43 20.45
N VAL A 554 6.52 -26.60 20.77
CA VAL A 554 7.46 -26.09 19.76
C VAL A 554 8.22 -27.20 19.03
N SER A 555 8.49 -28.33 19.70
CA SER A 555 9.23 -29.44 19.12
C SER A 555 8.57 -30.10 17.91
N VAL A 556 7.28 -29.86 17.70
CA VAL A 556 6.50 -30.46 16.60
C VAL A 556 6.48 -29.56 15.36
N TYR A 557 6.77 -28.26 15.47
CA TYR A 557 6.75 -27.34 14.31
C TYR A 557 7.61 -27.79 13.12
N PRO A 558 8.82 -28.37 13.31
CA PRO A 558 9.60 -28.88 12.18
C PRO A 558 9.01 -30.08 11.44
N GLU A 559 8.03 -30.77 12.04
CA GLU A 559 7.26 -31.84 11.39
C GLU A 559 5.96 -31.29 10.76
N PHE A 560 5.48 -30.14 11.23
CA PHE A 560 4.27 -29.48 10.76
C PHE A 560 4.51 -28.63 9.50
N TYR A 561 5.63 -27.90 9.44
CA TYR A 561 5.98 -27.04 8.31
C TYR A 561 7.04 -27.68 7.42
N ASP A 562 6.85 -27.62 6.11
CA ASP A 562 7.89 -28.04 5.16
C ASP A 562 8.90 -26.90 4.95
N LEU A 563 10.14 -27.13 5.43
CA LEU A 563 11.22 -26.16 5.34
C LEU A 563 11.59 -25.82 3.88
N PHE A 564 11.60 -26.81 2.99
CA PHE A 564 12.18 -26.67 1.65
C PHE A 564 11.13 -26.45 0.57
N ASP A 565 10.00 -27.15 0.66
CA ASP A 565 8.93 -27.02 -0.32
C ASP A 565 7.88 -25.99 0.11
N GLY A 566 7.91 -25.52 1.36
CA GLY A 566 6.98 -24.55 1.90
C GLY A 566 5.61 -25.14 2.24
N GLY A 567 4.82 -24.40 3.01
CA GLY A 567 3.50 -24.84 3.46
C GLY A 567 3.52 -25.73 4.70
N ASP A 568 2.41 -26.41 4.94
CA ASP A 568 2.13 -27.21 6.12
C ASP A 568 1.58 -28.61 5.75
N ILE A 569 1.13 -29.37 6.74
CA ILE A 569 0.57 -30.73 6.57
C ILE A 569 -0.81 -30.78 5.89
N GLY A 570 -1.37 -29.63 5.48
CA GLY A 570 -2.66 -29.54 4.82
C GLY A 570 -2.76 -30.42 3.57
N THR A 571 -3.94 -30.99 3.36
CA THR A 571 -4.19 -31.91 2.24
C THR A 571 -5.24 -31.40 1.25
N GLY A 572 -5.85 -30.24 1.53
CA GLY A 572 -6.93 -29.65 0.76
C GLY A 572 -8.25 -30.43 0.81
N HIS A 573 -9.24 -29.92 0.07
CA HIS A 573 -10.60 -30.45 -0.05
C HIS A 573 -10.79 -31.08 -1.43
N ALA A 574 -11.05 -32.39 -1.48
CA ALA A 574 -11.23 -33.07 -2.77
C ALA A 574 -12.51 -32.65 -3.53
N MET A 575 -13.56 -32.24 -2.82
CA MET A 575 -14.90 -32.00 -3.37
C MET A 575 -15.52 -30.73 -2.80
N ASN A 576 -16.16 -29.93 -3.65
CA ASN A 576 -16.99 -28.82 -3.23
C ASN A 576 -18.34 -29.37 -2.69
N PRO A 577 -18.70 -29.10 -1.42
CA PRO A 577 -19.89 -29.67 -0.80
C PRO A 577 -21.21 -29.12 -1.37
N PHE A 578 -21.18 -27.91 -1.92
CA PHE A 578 -22.36 -27.25 -2.48
C PHE A 578 -22.68 -27.78 -3.89
N THR A 579 -21.66 -27.88 -4.76
CA THR A 579 -21.86 -28.35 -6.15
C THR A 579 -21.79 -29.86 -6.31
N GLY A 580 -21.16 -30.56 -5.35
CA GLY A 580 -20.87 -31.99 -5.43
C GLY A 580 -19.86 -32.36 -6.53
N GLN A 581 -19.12 -31.39 -7.06
CA GLN A 581 -18.04 -31.59 -8.04
C GLN A 581 -16.66 -31.49 -7.38
N PRO A 582 -15.61 -32.12 -7.94
CA PRO A 582 -14.25 -31.89 -7.47
C PRO A 582 -13.83 -30.42 -7.66
N TYR A 583 -12.97 -29.90 -6.79
CA TYR A 583 -12.29 -28.63 -7.08
C TYR A 583 -11.30 -28.85 -8.24
N GLU A 584 -11.27 -27.88 -9.15
CA GLU A 584 -10.38 -27.89 -10.31
C GLU A 584 -8.97 -27.46 -9.90
N ASP A 585 -7.94 -28.08 -10.50
CA ASP A 585 -6.55 -27.75 -10.21
C ASP A 585 -6.21 -26.34 -10.74
N GLN A 586 -5.38 -25.60 -10.01
CA GLN A 586 -4.94 -24.24 -10.38
C GLN A 586 -3.42 -24.12 -10.34
N MET A 587 -2.80 -24.38 -11.50
CA MET A 587 -1.34 -24.40 -11.63
C MET A 587 -0.76 -23.00 -11.84
N VAL A 588 -0.03 -22.47 -10.85
CA VAL A 588 0.53 -21.10 -10.86
C VAL A 588 2.03 -21.14 -10.46
N PRO A 589 2.89 -20.30 -11.05
CA PRO A 589 4.27 -20.14 -10.57
C PRO A 589 4.31 -19.83 -9.07
N ARG A 590 5.10 -20.58 -8.30
CA ARG A 590 5.09 -20.40 -6.82
C ARG A 590 5.50 -18.99 -6.39
N GLY A 591 6.40 -18.34 -7.14
CA GLY A 591 6.79 -16.95 -6.89
C GLY A 591 5.67 -15.95 -7.09
N ASP A 592 4.76 -16.19 -8.03
CA ASP A 592 3.56 -15.35 -8.17
C ASP A 592 2.60 -15.59 -7.01
N TYR A 593 2.31 -16.85 -6.69
CA TYR A 593 1.40 -17.18 -5.58
C TYR A 593 1.89 -16.64 -4.23
N THR A 594 3.16 -16.87 -3.87
CA THR A 594 3.70 -16.47 -2.56
C THR A 594 3.74 -14.95 -2.40
N ARG A 595 4.07 -14.19 -3.45
CA ARG A 595 4.05 -12.72 -3.42
C ARG A 595 2.63 -12.17 -3.35
N VAL A 596 1.71 -12.71 -4.15
CA VAL A 596 0.29 -12.33 -4.11
C VAL A 596 -0.33 -12.64 -2.75
N LEU A 597 -0.06 -13.82 -2.19
CA LEU A 597 -0.57 -14.21 -0.87
C LEU A 597 -0.03 -13.29 0.23
N ALA A 598 1.24 -12.93 0.18
CA ALA A 598 1.86 -12.01 1.14
C ALA A 598 1.22 -10.62 1.10
N GLU A 599 0.97 -10.07 -0.10
CA GLU A 599 0.36 -8.76 -0.27
C GLU A 599 -1.14 -8.74 0.04
N PHE A 600 -1.85 -9.80 -0.32
CA PHE A 600 -3.28 -9.95 -0.02
C PHE A 600 -3.54 -9.87 1.50
N TRP A 601 -2.77 -10.62 2.29
CA TRP A 601 -2.91 -10.58 3.76
C TRP A 601 -2.14 -9.44 4.43
N ALA A 602 -1.32 -8.71 3.69
CA ALA A 602 -0.74 -7.45 4.15
C ALA A 602 -1.70 -6.27 3.94
N ASP A 603 -2.91 -6.49 3.40
CA ASP A 603 -4.02 -5.53 3.25
C ASP A 603 -3.72 -4.21 2.52
N GLY A 604 -2.53 -4.01 1.93
CA GLY A 604 -2.20 -2.90 1.02
C GLY A 604 -2.42 -1.46 1.55
N PRO A 605 -2.29 -0.43 0.70
CA PRO A 605 -2.50 0.98 1.07
C PRO A 605 -3.97 1.35 1.23
N ASP A 606 -4.89 0.53 0.70
CA ASP A 606 -6.33 0.68 0.88
C ASP A 606 -6.84 -0.17 2.07
N SER A 607 -5.96 -0.47 3.02
CA SER A 607 -6.19 -1.38 4.14
C SER A 607 -7.26 -0.87 5.11
N GLU A 608 -8.28 -1.70 5.33
CA GLU A 608 -9.15 -1.65 6.52
C GLU A 608 -8.52 -2.30 7.76
N THR A 609 -7.22 -2.63 7.72
CA THR A 609 -6.46 -3.47 8.66
C THR A 609 -7.06 -4.87 8.85
N PRO A 610 -6.33 -5.84 9.44
CA PRO A 610 -6.83 -7.21 9.58
C PRO A 610 -8.21 -7.36 10.22
N PRO A 611 -8.57 -6.63 11.31
CA PRO A 611 -9.92 -6.76 11.86
C PRO A 611 -11.00 -6.22 10.91
N GLY A 612 -10.71 -5.19 10.11
CA GLY A 612 -11.65 -4.69 9.10
C GLY A 612 -11.79 -5.62 7.90
N HIS A 613 -10.70 -6.30 7.49
CA HIS A 613 -10.75 -7.28 6.40
C HIS A 613 -11.77 -8.39 6.72
N TRP A 614 -11.86 -8.83 7.97
CA TRP A 614 -12.88 -9.83 8.34
C TRP A 614 -14.32 -9.30 8.31
N PHE A 615 -14.52 -7.98 8.39
CA PHE A 615 -15.81 -7.36 8.10
C PHE A 615 -16.08 -7.27 6.59
N THR A 616 -15.07 -7.04 5.74
CA THR A 616 -15.25 -7.11 4.28
C THR A 616 -15.57 -8.54 3.83
N ILE A 617 -14.94 -9.56 4.42
CA ILE A 617 -15.30 -10.98 4.21
C ILE A 617 -16.72 -11.28 4.69
N LEU A 618 -17.12 -10.82 5.88
CA LEU A 618 -18.51 -10.98 6.35
C LEU A 618 -19.50 -10.33 5.38
N ASN A 619 -19.18 -9.14 4.88
CA ASN A 619 -20.00 -8.46 3.87
C ASN A 619 -20.04 -9.22 2.53
N TYR A 620 -18.92 -9.78 2.09
CA TYR A 620 -18.85 -10.65 0.91
C TYR A 620 -19.76 -11.88 1.05
N VAL A 621 -19.78 -12.51 2.22
CA VAL A 621 -20.69 -13.63 2.54
C VAL A 621 -22.14 -13.16 2.53
N ASN A 622 -22.45 -12.07 3.22
CA ASN A 622 -23.81 -11.53 3.32
C ASN A 622 -24.38 -11.07 1.96
N ASP A 623 -23.53 -10.54 1.09
CA ASP A 623 -23.88 -10.04 -0.23
C ASP A 623 -24.02 -11.17 -1.27
N ASN A 624 -23.67 -12.42 -0.92
CA ASN A 624 -23.72 -13.54 -1.84
C ASN A 624 -25.19 -13.96 -2.12
N PRO A 625 -25.61 -14.09 -3.40
CA PRO A 625 -27.00 -14.40 -3.75
C PRO A 625 -27.54 -15.75 -3.27
N VAL A 626 -26.68 -16.71 -2.90
CA VAL A 626 -27.10 -18.02 -2.39
C VAL A 626 -27.02 -18.12 -0.87
N PHE A 627 -26.63 -17.05 -0.18
CA PHE A 627 -26.59 -17.01 1.28
C PHE A 627 -27.98 -16.75 1.87
N GLU A 628 -28.36 -17.53 2.88
CA GLU A 628 -29.61 -17.34 3.65
C GLU A 628 -29.26 -16.83 5.05
N ARG A 629 -29.89 -15.71 5.47
CA ARG A 629 -29.60 -15.06 6.77
C ARG A 629 -30.24 -15.80 7.96
N ARG A 630 -29.83 -17.04 8.19
CA ARG A 630 -30.29 -17.88 9.31
C ARG A 630 -29.24 -17.90 10.40
N PHE A 631 -29.63 -17.51 11.60
CA PHE A 631 -28.71 -17.48 12.74
C PHE A 631 -28.26 -18.91 13.08
N GLU A 632 -26.95 -19.15 13.08
CA GLU A 632 -26.35 -20.48 13.22
C GLU A 632 -26.77 -21.48 12.13
N GLY A 633 -27.24 -20.99 10.97
CA GLY A 633 -27.78 -21.82 9.90
C GLY A 633 -29.13 -22.46 10.20
N GLU A 634 -29.75 -22.11 11.33
CA GLU A 634 -31.01 -22.69 11.81
C GLU A 634 -32.15 -21.65 11.87
N GLY A 635 -33.40 -22.15 11.97
CA GLY A 635 -34.57 -21.30 12.19
C GLY A 635 -35.07 -20.57 10.94
N GLU A 636 -35.85 -19.51 11.16
CA GLU A 636 -36.37 -18.64 10.10
C GLU A 636 -35.29 -17.68 9.60
N GLU A 637 -35.42 -17.25 8.34
CA GLU A 637 -34.52 -16.23 7.79
C GLU A 637 -34.79 -14.88 8.47
N LEU A 638 -33.73 -14.22 8.92
CA LEU A 638 -33.79 -12.95 9.61
C LEU A 638 -33.93 -11.79 8.62
N ASP A 639 -34.63 -10.73 9.05
CA ASP A 639 -34.62 -9.46 8.36
C ASP A 639 -33.18 -8.93 8.21
N PRO A 640 -32.80 -8.31 7.07
CA PRO A 640 -31.43 -7.84 6.85
C PRO A 640 -30.90 -6.94 7.97
N MET A 641 -31.71 -6.04 8.53
CA MET A 641 -31.26 -5.16 9.61
C MET A 641 -31.00 -5.94 10.90
N GLU A 642 -31.84 -6.92 11.23
CA GLU A 642 -31.63 -7.79 12.40
C GLU A 642 -30.40 -8.69 12.23
N TRP A 643 -30.17 -9.24 11.04
CA TRP A 643 -28.97 -10.00 10.73
C TRP A 643 -27.71 -9.14 10.91
N ASP A 644 -27.66 -7.98 10.25
CA ASP A 644 -26.47 -7.12 10.23
C ASP A 644 -26.08 -6.66 11.64
N VAL A 645 -27.03 -6.21 12.48
CA VAL A 645 -26.70 -5.80 13.86
C VAL A 645 -26.16 -6.94 14.70
N LYS A 646 -26.68 -8.17 14.54
CA LYS A 646 -26.21 -9.35 15.29
C LYS A 646 -24.84 -9.81 14.78
N ALA A 647 -24.70 -9.92 13.46
CA ALA A 647 -23.47 -10.36 12.80
C ALA A 647 -22.29 -9.44 13.12
N TYR A 648 -22.46 -8.12 12.96
CA TYR A 648 -21.42 -7.15 13.27
C TYR A 648 -21.11 -7.06 14.76
N PHE A 649 -22.11 -7.20 15.64
CA PHE A 649 -21.88 -7.20 17.08
C PHE A 649 -21.01 -8.39 17.53
N ILE A 650 -21.30 -9.58 17.02
CA ILE A 650 -20.53 -10.80 17.34
C ILE A 650 -19.13 -10.73 16.71
N MET A 651 -19.03 -10.38 15.42
CA MET A 651 -17.74 -10.24 14.73
C MET A 651 -16.88 -9.15 15.36
N GLY A 652 -17.45 -7.98 15.62
CA GLY A 652 -16.77 -6.86 16.27
C GLY A 652 -16.24 -7.23 17.66
N GLY A 653 -17.07 -7.89 18.47
CA GLY A 653 -16.65 -8.38 19.80
C GLY A 653 -15.48 -9.37 19.71
N ALA A 654 -15.52 -10.29 18.74
CA ALA A 654 -14.42 -11.23 18.52
C ALA A 654 -13.13 -10.55 18.03
N MET A 655 -13.23 -9.56 17.14
CA MET A 655 -12.07 -8.76 16.72
C MET A 655 -11.48 -7.98 17.89
N HIS A 656 -12.32 -7.39 18.73
CA HIS A 656 -11.87 -6.67 19.94
C HIS A 656 -11.12 -7.59 20.92
N ASP A 657 -11.66 -8.76 21.23
CA ASP A 657 -11.01 -9.72 22.13
C ASP A 657 -9.74 -10.35 21.52
N ALA A 658 -9.73 -10.57 20.20
CA ALA A 658 -8.54 -11.00 19.47
C ALA A 658 -7.42 -9.94 19.56
N ALA A 659 -7.76 -8.65 19.48
CA ALA A 659 -6.81 -7.55 19.66
C ALA A 659 -6.19 -7.57 21.06
N ILE A 660 -7.03 -7.68 22.11
CA ILE A 660 -6.59 -7.73 23.52
C ILE A 660 -5.68 -8.93 23.74
N SER A 661 -6.07 -10.11 23.27
CA SER A 661 -5.26 -11.34 23.38
C SER A 661 -3.90 -11.16 22.70
N ALA A 662 -3.88 -10.78 21.42
CA ALA A 662 -2.63 -10.69 20.68
C ALA A 662 -1.70 -9.58 21.21
N TRP A 663 -2.22 -8.38 21.52
CA TRP A 663 -1.36 -7.28 21.97
C TRP A 663 -0.93 -7.39 23.41
N SER A 664 -1.72 -8.01 24.29
CA SER A 664 -1.26 -8.31 25.65
C SER A 664 -0.08 -9.28 25.67
N ILE A 665 -0.13 -10.33 24.84
CA ILE A 665 0.98 -11.28 24.64
C ILE A 665 2.19 -10.55 24.04
N LYS A 666 1.98 -9.74 22.99
CA LYS A 666 3.06 -8.98 22.33
C LYS A 666 3.76 -8.02 23.28
N GLY A 667 3.01 -7.29 24.10
CA GLY A 667 3.58 -6.34 25.06
C GLY A 667 4.34 -7.02 26.18
N TRP A 668 3.83 -8.15 26.68
CA TRP A 668 4.50 -8.92 27.72
C TRP A 668 5.76 -9.61 27.20
N TYR A 669 5.64 -10.52 26.23
CA TYR A 669 6.78 -11.28 25.73
C TYR A 669 7.77 -10.40 24.97
N ASP A 670 7.29 -9.32 24.36
CA ASP A 670 8.11 -8.32 23.69
C ASP A 670 9.11 -8.97 22.73
N TYR A 671 8.64 -9.97 21.99
CA TYR A 671 9.50 -10.90 21.26
C TYR A 671 10.07 -10.30 19.96
N ILE A 672 11.31 -10.65 19.65
CA ILE A 672 12.07 -10.13 18.50
C ILE A 672 11.42 -10.43 17.14
N ARG A 673 11.73 -9.60 16.14
CA ARG A 673 11.29 -9.76 14.73
C ARG A 673 12.37 -10.43 13.85
N PRO A 674 12.00 -11.09 12.74
CA PRO A 674 12.94 -11.82 11.89
C PRO A 674 14.14 -11.00 11.38
N ILE A 675 13.94 -9.75 10.94
CA ILE A 675 15.05 -8.92 10.44
C ILE A 675 16.14 -8.72 11.50
N SER A 676 15.75 -8.42 12.74
CA SER A 676 16.68 -8.24 13.86
C SER A 676 17.36 -9.55 14.25
N ALA A 677 16.60 -10.65 14.33
CA ALA A 677 17.09 -11.97 14.71
C ALA A 677 18.06 -12.55 13.67
N ILE A 678 17.70 -12.54 12.39
CA ILE A 678 18.53 -13.06 11.29
C ILE A 678 19.83 -12.28 11.18
N ARG A 679 19.77 -10.94 11.16
CA ARG A 679 20.98 -10.10 11.09
C ARG A 679 21.88 -10.27 12.32
N TYR A 680 21.30 -10.48 13.51
CA TYR A 680 22.07 -10.78 14.71
C TYR A 680 22.77 -12.13 14.62
N MET A 681 22.03 -13.21 14.33
CA MET A 681 22.59 -14.55 14.22
C MET A 681 23.65 -14.62 13.12
N ALA A 682 23.41 -13.99 11.97
CA ALA A 682 24.39 -13.93 10.89
C ALA A 682 25.65 -13.14 11.27
N GLY A 683 25.49 -12.03 11.99
CA GLY A 683 26.62 -11.25 12.51
C GLY A 683 27.48 -12.01 13.53
N LYS A 684 26.93 -13.03 14.21
CA LYS A 684 27.68 -13.95 15.07
C LYS A 684 28.45 -15.01 14.30
N GLY A 685 28.01 -15.34 13.09
CA GLY A 685 28.57 -16.40 12.25
C GLY A 685 27.65 -17.62 12.15
N GLN A 686 28.22 -18.79 11.85
CA GLN A 686 27.47 -20.04 11.67
C GLN A 686 27.47 -20.94 12.90
N SER A 687 26.41 -21.72 13.13
CA SER A 687 26.31 -22.65 14.27
C SER A 687 26.24 -24.14 13.93
N SER A 688 26.46 -24.52 12.66
CA SER A 688 26.34 -25.92 12.21
C SER A 688 27.61 -26.75 12.39
N ASN A 689 28.81 -26.14 12.31
CA ASN A 689 30.07 -26.88 12.38
C ASN A 689 31.16 -26.11 13.15
N GLU A 690 31.50 -26.58 14.35
CA GLU A 690 32.55 -26.00 15.20
C GLU A 690 33.95 -25.98 14.56
N ALA A 691 34.21 -26.89 13.61
CA ALA A 691 35.50 -26.96 12.92
C ALA A 691 35.59 -26.05 11.68
N SER A 692 34.48 -25.47 11.22
CA SER A 692 34.44 -24.53 10.09
C SER A 692 34.75 -23.10 10.53
N PRO A 693 35.20 -22.22 9.60
CA PRO A 693 35.37 -20.80 9.88
C PRO A 693 34.10 -20.15 10.43
N ASN A 694 34.30 -19.02 11.12
CA ASN A 694 33.24 -18.16 11.66
C ASN A 694 32.17 -18.91 12.48
N TYR A 695 32.57 -19.93 13.25
CA TYR A 695 31.65 -20.65 14.12
C TYR A 695 31.30 -19.84 15.38
N HIS A 696 30.01 -19.81 15.71
CA HIS A 696 29.51 -19.31 16.98
C HIS A 696 28.22 -20.09 17.36
N PRO A 697 28.04 -20.52 18.62
CA PRO A 697 26.86 -21.33 19.01
C PRO A 697 25.52 -20.58 18.89
N GLU A 698 25.54 -19.25 19.08
CA GLU A 698 24.40 -18.34 18.81
C GLU A 698 24.25 -17.96 17.32
N GLY A 699 25.13 -18.47 16.45
CA GLY A 699 25.12 -18.18 15.02
C GLY A 699 23.96 -18.83 14.27
N ILE A 700 23.76 -18.42 13.01
CA ILE A 700 22.72 -18.99 12.14
C ILE A 700 23.14 -20.39 11.64
N PRO A 701 22.22 -21.37 11.57
CA PRO A 701 22.55 -22.69 11.02
C PRO A 701 22.80 -22.59 9.51
N LEU A 702 23.86 -23.25 9.03
CA LEU A 702 24.08 -23.49 7.60
C LEU A 702 23.05 -24.47 7.04
N ILE A 703 22.55 -24.15 5.85
CA ILE A 703 21.59 -24.94 5.08
C ILE A 703 22.12 -24.96 3.64
N GLU A 704 22.49 -26.14 3.14
CA GLU A 704 23.09 -26.29 1.80
C GLU A 704 22.21 -25.64 0.71
N GLY A 705 22.82 -24.78 -0.11
CA GLY A 705 22.12 -24.06 -1.19
C GLY A 705 21.26 -22.87 -0.75
N LEU A 706 21.13 -22.60 0.56
CA LEU A 706 20.24 -21.57 1.09
C LEU A 706 20.90 -20.63 2.11
N VAL A 707 21.71 -21.16 3.03
CA VAL A 707 22.46 -20.42 4.05
C VAL A 707 23.88 -20.94 4.09
N GLU A 708 24.82 -20.14 3.60
CA GLU A 708 26.20 -20.58 3.35
C GLU A 708 27.23 -19.56 3.82
N LEU A 709 28.49 -20.00 3.91
CA LEU A 709 29.62 -19.10 4.05
C LEU A 709 30.00 -18.53 2.68
N VAL A 710 30.40 -17.27 2.65
CA VAL A 710 31.03 -16.66 1.48
C VAL A 710 32.43 -17.25 1.32
N GLU A 711 32.66 -17.93 0.20
CA GLU A 711 33.96 -18.56 -0.09
C GLU A 711 34.93 -17.58 -0.78
N ALA A 712 36.23 -17.89 -0.73
CA ALA A 712 37.21 -17.13 -1.48
C ALA A 712 36.97 -17.24 -3.00
N GLY A 713 36.76 -16.10 -3.66
CA GLY A 713 36.41 -16.04 -5.09
C GLY A 713 34.91 -16.06 -5.38
N ASP A 714 34.06 -16.14 -4.35
CA ASP A 714 32.63 -15.87 -4.45
C ASP A 714 32.40 -14.40 -4.90
N PRO A 715 31.44 -14.11 -5.79
CA PRO A 715 31.09 -12.73 -6.16
C PRO A 715 30.82 -11.80 -4.96
N LEU A 716 30.32 -12.35 -3.83
CA LEU A 716 30.06 -11.60 -2.61
C LEU A 716 31.30 -11.41 -1.72
N ALA A 717 32.43 -12.07 -2.00
CA ALA A 717 33.65 -11.96 -1.20
C ALA A 717 34.19 -10.52 -1.12
N GLY A 718 33.85 -9.68 -2.10
CA GLY A 718 34.35 -8.32 -2.21
C GLY A 718 35.73 -8.25 -2.87
N PHE A 719 36.15 -7.05 -3.26
CA PHE A 719 37.38 -6.87 -4.05
C PHE A 719 38.65 -7.27 -3.28
N PHE A 720 38.62 -7.15 -1.96
CA PHE A 720 39.70 -7.50 -1.05
C PHE A 720 39.41 -8.78 -0.24
N ASN A 721 38.42 -9.58 -0.64
CA ASN A 721 37.93 -10.74 0.11
C ASN A 721 37.42 -10.38 1.52
N GLU A 722 36.99 -9.14 1.73
CA GLU A 722 36.55 -8.58 3.02
C GLU A 722 35.31 -9.26 3.62
N ASN A 723 34.53 -9.96 2.79
CA ASN A 723 33.34 -10.70 3.22
C ASN A 723 33.56 -12.22 3.29
N THR A 724 34.77 -12.72 3.04
CA THR A 724 35.04 -14.17 3.16
C THR A 724 34.70 -14.66 4.57
N ASP A 725 34.11 -15.85 4.66
CA ASP A 725 33.59 -16.47 5.88
C ASP A 725 32.38 -15.76 6.52
N LYS A 726 31.86 -14.67 5.94
CA LYS A 726 30.54 -14.13 6.34
C LYS A 726 29.41 -15.04 5.87
N ILE A 727 28.23 -14.86 6.43
CA ILE A 727 27.01 -15.56 6.01
C ILE A 727 26.41 -14.88 4.76
N LYS A 728 26.07 -15.70 3.77
CA LYS A 728 25.22 -15.33 2.64
C LYS A 728 23.93 -16.15 2.67
N LEU A 729 22.84 -15.55 2.17
CA LEU A 729 21.51 -16.14 2.08
C LEU A 729 21.07 -16.18 0.62
N TYR A 730 20.47 -17.28 0.17
CA TYR A 730 19.77 -17.36 -1.10
C TYR A 730 18.29 -17.07 -0.87
N THR A 731 17.87 -15.85 -1.18
CA THR A 731 16.61 -15.28 -0.71
C THR A 731 16.21 -14.09 -1.60
N TRP A 732 15.05 -13.47 -1.37
CA TRP A 732 14.66 -12.24 -2.06
C TRP A 732 15.74 -11.16 -1.87
N ARG A 733 16.20 -10.56 -2.97
CA ARG A 733 17.43 -9.75 -2.96
C ARG A 733 17.28 -8.40 -2.28
N GLY A 734 16.06 -7.96 -1.99
CA GLY A 734 15.81 -6.73 -1.28
C GLY A 734 15.56 -5.52 -2.20
N PRO A 735 15.21 -4.38 -1.60
CA PRO A 735 14.77 -3.19 -2.32
C PRO A 735 15.85 -2.51 -3.16
N ASP A 736 17.13 -2.73 -2.87
CA ASP A 736 18.25 -2.17 -3.66
C ASP A 736 18.25 -2.65 -5.14
N TYR A 737 17.47 -3.70 -5.44
CA TYR A 737 17.31 -4.25 -6.79
C TYR A 737 16.05 -3.75 -7.52
N ILE A 738 15.32 -2.79 -6.93
CA ILE A 738 14.12 -2.19 -7.51
C ILE A 738 14.37 -0.68 -7.64
N ILE A 739 14.52 -0.20 -8.87
CA ILE A 739 14.67 1.25 -9.17
C ILE A 739 13.31 1.83 -9.56
N ASP A 740 12.58 1.12 -10.41
CA ASP A 740 11.22 1.43 -10.84
C ASP A 740 10.29 0.25 -10.51
N PRO A 741 9.46 0.35 -9.45
CA PRO A 741 8.52 -0.70 -9.07
C PRO A 741 7.55 -1.14 -10.17
N ALA A 742 7.32 -0.31 -11.20
CA ALA A 742 6.42 -0.66 -12.31
C ALA A 742 7.07 -1.62 -13.33
N THR A 743 8.40 -1.71 -13.35
CA THR A 743 9.13 -2.48 -14.37
C THR A 743 10.25 -3.37 -13.82
N ASP A 744 10.64 -3.17 -12.57
CA ASP A 744 11.68 -3.95 -11.92
C ASP A 744 11.11 -4.99 -10.97
N ASN A 745 11.82 -6.12 -10.88
CA ASN A 745 11.60 -7.15 -9.89
C ASN A 745 12.91 -7.45 -9.16
N ALA A 746 12.88 -7.48 -7.82
CA ALA A 746 14.09 -7.74 -7.06
C ALA A 746 14.58 -9.18 -7.23
N GLY A 747 13.72 -10.16 -7.50
CA GLY A 747 14.08 -11.56 -7.72
C GLY A 747 14.77 -12.22 -6.52
N VAL A 748 15.17 -13.49 -6.69
CA VAL A 748 15.87 -14.25 -5.65
C VAL A 748 17.33 -14.47 -6.05
N GLY A 749 18.23 -14.41 -5.07
CA GLY A 749 19.65 -14.67 -5.30
C GLY A 749 20.48 -14.64 -4.03
N TRP A 750 21.79 -14.87 -4.17
CA TRP A 750 22.74 -14.77 -3.07
C TRP A 750 22.96 -13.30 -2.67
N ILE A 751 22.69 -12.99 -1.40
CA ILE A 751 23.03 -11.70 -0.78
C ILE A 751 23.79 -11.92 0.53
N LEU A 752 24.53 -10.90 0.99
CA LEU A 752 25.08 -10.92 2.34
C LEU A 752 23.94 -10.85 3.36
N ALA A 753 23.97 -11.73 4.36
CA ALA A 753 22.94 -11.76 5.41
C ALA A 753 22.86 -10.47 6.22
N ASP A 754 23.99 -9.74 6.32
CA ASP A 754 24.08 -8.40 6.92
C ASP A 754 23.07 -7.41 6.28
N ASN A 755 22.74 -7.61 5.00
CA ASN A 755 21.88 -6.73 4.22
C ASN A 755 20.49 -7.35 3.98
N TRP A 756 20.09 -8.37 4.74
CA TRP A 756 18.81 -9.05 4.49
C TRP A 756 17.61 -8.16 4.85
N TRP A 757 16.58 -8.20 4.01
CA TRP A 757 15.28 -7.56 4.23
C TRP A 757 14.16 -8.60 4.11
N PRO A 758 13.10 -8.52 4.93
CA PRO A 758 11.87 -9.24 4.66
C PRO A 758 11.20 -8.68 3.39
N TYR A 759 10.37 -9.50 2.73
CA TYR A 759 9.61 -9.08 1.55
C TYR A 759 8.50 -8.09 1.94
N GLN A 760 8.83 -6.80 1.89
CA GLN A 760 7.99 -5.67 2.24
C GLN A 760 8.55 -4.38 1.63
N ARG A 761 7.72 -3.31 1.64
CA ARG A 761 8.12 -1.97 1.21
C ARG A 761 9.27 -1.41 2.07
N PRO A 762 10.22 -0.66 1.50
CA PRO A 762 11.32 -0.04 2.27
C PRO A 762 10.85 0.90 3.37
N THR A 763 9.69 1.55 3.18
CA THR A 763 9.07 2.49 4.12
C THR A 763 8.22 1.80 5.19
N PHE A 764 8.02 0.47 5.08
CA PHE A 764 7.24 -0.36 6.01
C PHE A 764 7.83 -1.78 6.11
N VAL A 765 9.03 -1.92 6.67
CA VAL A 765 9.78 -3.19 6.66
C VAL A 765 9.16 -4.25 7.58
N THR A 766 8.74 -3.84 8.77
CA THR A 766 7.96 -4.67 9.71
C THR A 766 7.09 -3.73 10.54
N PRO A 767 5.88 -4.17 10.94
CA PRO A 767 5.03 -3.35 11.80
C PRO A 767 5.71 -3.00 13.15
N PRO A 768 5.42 -1.81 13.72
CA PRO A 768 6.09 -1.28 14.91
C PRO A 768 5.58 -1.94 16.22
N PHE A 769 5.72 -3.26 16.32
CA PHE A 769 5.37 -4.04 17.51
C PHE A 769 6.03 -5.43 17.47
N ALA A 770 6.12 -6.08 18.63
CA ALA A 770 6.73 -7.41 18.81
C ALA A 770 6.14 -8.51 17.90
N GLY A 771 6.95 -9.56 17.67
CA GLY A 771 6.66 -10.64 16.73
C GLY A 771 5.74 -11.75 17.22
N TYR A 772 5.61 -11.95 18.53
CA TYR A 772 4.88 -13.10 19.11
C TYR A 772 3.72 -12.64 19.98
N VAL A 773 2.49 -13.12 19.78
CA VAL A 773 1.99 -13.94 18.64
C VAL A 773 1.66 -13.07 17.41
N SER A 774 1.32 -13.66 16.27
CA SER A 774 0.86 -12.90 15.09
C SER A 774 -0.54 -12.32 15.30
N GLY A 775 -0.71 -11.01 15.13
CA GLY A 775 -2.03 -10.36 15.23
C GLY A 775 -2.96 -10.82 14.11
N HIS A 776 -2.47 -10.87 12.86
CA HIS A 776 -3.25 -11.31 11.69
C HIS A 776 -3.80 -12.72 11.89
N SER A 777 -2.98 -13.65 12.39
CA SER A 777 -3.39 -15.04 12.63
C SER A 777 -4.43 -15.14 13.75
N THR A 778 -4.28 -14.36 14.83
CA THR A 778 -5.27 -14.32 15.92
C THR A 778 -6.62 -13.78 15.45
N TYR A 779 -6.64 -12.65 14.72
CA TYR A 779 -7.88 -12.13 14.12
C TYR A 779 -8.51 -13.15 13.18
N SER A 780 -7.69 -13.73 12.29
CA SER A 780 -8.17 -14.65 11.26
C SER A 780 -8.80 -15.90 11.83
N ARG A 781 -8.14 -16.54 12.80
CA ARG A 781 -8.73 -17.73 13.40
C ARG A 781 -10.00 -17.42 14.19
N ALA A 782 -10.03 -16.33 14.95
CA ALA A 782 -11.21 -15.92 15.71
C ALA A 782 -12.40 -15.61 14.79
N ALA A 783 -12.18 -14.82 13.74
CA ALA A 783 -13.22 -14.47 12.78
C ALA A 783 -13.73 -15.69 11.99
N ALA A 784 -12.84 -16.58 11.56
CA ALA A 784 -13.22 -17.80 10.84
C ALA A 784 -14.12 -18.71 11.68
N GLU A 785 -13.84 -18.86 12.97
CA GLU A 785 -14.71 -19.62 13.90
C GLU A 785 -16.06 -18.93 14.08
N VAL A 786 -16.06 -17.60 14.27
CA VAL A 786 -17.30 -16.83 14.40
C VAL A 786 -18.15 -16.93 13.14
N LEU A 787 -17.57 -16.79 11.95
CA LEU A 787 -18.32 -16.93 10.69
C LEU A 787 -18.88 -18.35 10.53
N THR A 788 -18.08 -19.37 10.83
CA THR A 788 -18.53 -20.77 10.80
C THR A 788 -19.74 -20.97 11.71
N LEU A 789 -19.68 -20.48 12.95
CA LEU A 789 -20.77 -20.62 13.91
C LEU A 789 -21.98 -19.77 13.52
N LEU A 790 -21.76 -18.52 13.10
CA LEU A 790 -22.82 -17.57 12.75
C LEU A 790 -23.64 -18.04 11.54
N THR A 791 -22.96 -18.57 10.52
CA THR A 791 -23.59 -19.07 9.28
C THR A 791 -24.09 -20.51 9.40
N GLY A 792 -23.59 -21.26 10.38
CA GLY A 792 -23.87 -22.70 10.54
C GLY A 792 -23.15 -23.59 9.52
N ASP A 793 -22.26 -23.03 8.70
CA ASP A 793 -21.52 -23.72 7.64
C ASP A 793 -20.05 -23.28 7.65
N PRO A 794 -19.06 -24.20 7.70
CA PRO A 794 -17.66 -23.81 7.60
C PRO A 794 -17.23 -23.33 6.21
N TYR A 795 -18.04 -23.58 5.18
CA TYR A 795 -17.72 -23.23 3.80
C TYR A 795 -18.22 -21.83 3.43
N PHE A 796 -17.48 -21.15 2.53
CA PHE A 796 -18.00 -19.96 1.88
C PHE A 796 -19.29 -20.28 1.10
N PRO A 797 -20.24 -19.34 0.95
CA PRO A 797 -21.45 -19.58 0.16
C PRO A 797 -21.12 -20.05 -1.27
N GLY A 798 -21.80 -21.11 -1.74
CA GLY A 798 -21.45 -21.77 -3.00
C GLY A 798 -20.26 -22.74 -2.92
N GLY A 799 -19.67 -22.89 -1.73
CA GLY A 799 -18.52 -23.74 -1.44
C GLY A 799 -17.17 -23.14 -1.82
N MET A 800 -17.08 -21.84 -2.13
CA MET A 800 -15.81 -21.20 -2.53
C MET A 800 -15.83 -19.68 -2.35
N GLY A 801 -14.80 -19.14 -1.71
CA GLY A 801 -14.43 -17.72 -1.77
C GLY A 801 -13.30 -17.51 -2.77
N GLU A 802 -13.28 -16.37 -3.46
CA GLU A 802 -12.30 -16.08 -4.51
C GLU A 802 -11.78 -14.64 -4.45
N PHE A 803 -10.51 -14.45 -4.80
CA PHE A 803 -9.90 -13.14 -5.01
C PHE A 803 -8.94 -13.19 -6.20
N ILE A 804 -9.07 -12.26 -7.15
CA ILE A 804 -8.27 -12.26 -8.38
C ILE A 804 -7.22 -11.14 -8.32
N ALA A 805 -5.95 -11.54 -8.19
CA ALA A 805 -4.80 -10.68 -8.47
C ALA A 805 -4.43 -10.77 -9.95
N ARG A 806 -4.77 -9.72 -10.71
CA ARG A 806 -4.48 -9.68 -12.15
C ARG A 806 -3.00 -9.43 -12.41
N LYS A 807 -2.54 -10.01 -13.51
CA LYS A 807 -1.18 -9.86 -14.02
C LYS A 807 -0.76 -8.37 -14.06
N ASN A 808 0.38 -8.06 -13.45
CA ASN A 808 0.98 -6.72 -13.40
C ASN A 808 0.06 -5.60 -12.85
N GLU A 809 -1.02 -5.94 -12.15
CA GLU A 809 -1.99 -4.97 -11.62
C GLU A 809 -2.11 -5.00 -10.08
N PHE A 810 -1.51 -5.99 -9.40
CA PHE A 810 -1.71 -6.18 -7.96
C PHE A 810 -0.47 -5.91 -7.09
N LEU A 811 0.73 -6.30 -7.53
CA LEU A 811 1.94 -6.02 -6.74
C LEU A 811 2.30 -4.53 -6.86
N VAL A 812 2.62 -3.92 -5.73
CA VAL A 812 2.68 -2.45 -5.56
C VAL A 812 4.09 -1.91 -5.38
N PHE A 813 5.05 -2.75 -5.02
CA PHE A 813 6.45 -2.34 -4.80
C PHE A 813 7.47 -3.12 -5.63
N GLU A 814 7.02 -3.99 -6.53
CA GLU A 814 7.80 -4.60 -7.62
C GLU A 814 6.85 -5.13 -8.71
N GLU A 815 7.37 -5.40 -9.91
CA GLU A 815 6.56 -5.92 -11.02
C GLU A 815 5.97 -7.30 -10.69
N GLY A 816 4.66 -7.43 -10.92
CA GLY A 816 3.94 -8.69 -10.99
C GLY A 816 2.49 -8.60 -10.48
N PRO A 817 1.80 -9.75 -10.33
CA PRO A 817 2.27 -11.11 -10.68
C PRO A 817 2.47 -11.29 -12.19
N SER A 818 3.26 -12.29 -12.61
CA SER A 818 3.57 -12.50 -14.04
C SER A 818 2.41 -13.12 -14.85
N VAL A 819 1.43 -13.68 -14.15
CA VAL A 819 0.16 -14.24 -14.64
C VAL A 819 -0.97 -13.82 -13.70
N ASP A 820 -2.23 -13.98 -14.12
CA ASP A 820 -3.36 -13.84 -13.20
C ASP A 820 -3.28 -14.93 -12.13
N VAL A 821 -3.43 -14.54 -10.86
CA VAL A 821 -3.49 -15.44 -9.71
C VAL A 821 -4.87 -15.28 -9.08
N ASN A 822 -5.66 -16.36 -9.04
CA ASN A 822 -6.95 -16.34 -8.37
C ASN A 822 -6.86 -17.14 -7.07
N LEU A 823 -6.73 -16.46 -5.94
CA LEU A 823 -6.73 -17.09 -4.62
C LEU A 823 -8.12 -17.66 -4.33
N GLN A 824 -8.19 -18.92 -3.94
CA GLN A 824 -9.44 -19.63 -3.69
C GLN A 824 -9.44 -20.30 -2.32
N TRP A 825 -10.54 -20.17 -1.58
CA TRP A 825 -10.72 -20.79 -0.27
C TRP A 825 -12.02 -21.58 -0.23
N ALA A 826 -11.96 -22.85 0.21
CA ALA A 826 -13.17 -23.64 0.43
C ALA A 826 -13.90 -23.19 1.70
N THR A 827 -13.14 -23.03 2.79
CA THR A 827 -13.65 -22.73 4.13
C THR A 827 -13.12 -21.41 4.67
N TYR A 828 -13.79 -20.86 5.68
CA TYR A 828 -13.30 -19.67 6.39
C TYR A 828 -11.99 -19.93 7.16
N ARG A 829 -11.77 -21.19 7.60
CA ARG A 829 -10.67 -21.61 8.48
C ARG A 829 -9.34 -21.82 7.77
#